data_AF-A0A3A8K6G1-F1
#
_entry.id   AF-A0A3A8K6G1-F1
#
_cell.length_a   1.000
_cell.length_b   1.000
_cell.length_c   1.000
_cell.angle_alpha   90.00
_cell.angle_beta   90.00
_cell.angle_gamma   90.00
#
_symmetry.space_group_name_H-M   'P 1'
#
loop_
_entity.id
_entity.type
_entity.pdbx_description
1 polymer ?
#
loop_
_entity_poly.entity_id
_entity_poly.type
_entity_poly.pdbx_seq_one_letter_code
_entity_poly.pdbx_strand_id
1 'polypeptide(L)'
;MRLDRVTIRNYKSIKSIELRIPQKEEQRQGSADFLSIVGENNAGKSSILEAIQLACTASMKASQERFPGNDSSNGPIEVELEFDQLTDSDRELDALKNNTFFEGTQQRYRLKRVWKTPNSTAENWSYNPDRPPDHQLTGWSSKKNLRQLGTTDERWKSLIEHASKEISFSKLTYEHLIKAARELQSPLLTESNEAWMLYPGSITTALEAALPRVIYVPALRKTSEETDVGAKQSAIRGIVNALFNQQLASHECVIRFKSAANELQELFATEGKHRIVASMEEKLTEKFKELINIRAELKFTTPDVTSDLASSTEFRVLDGALSTRPDNQGHGAQRSIVLALLQMYVEQNRQSASREHQHMLFLIEEPEIYLHPGMCRRMRDTLLKIAQSGIGQVLCTTHSPVFLDLADRHDGIVILRKKDGHPEAHQRTADVFDQSATDKVQRARLRMLLNFDPAVNEAFFSEKVCLVEGDCELAAIDAVARKLCESGELSGSKYLLARRATTIINCRGKWTIPAFQKVLNAFDIHYRVIYDLDEGDQADSANAQIEELLKGGDSSLTHEPNFEKFIFDETWRTDKPWTVTKRIDEASECNERLLKFFEFALGQPLSELRPESVAPATADAAPPQVNRTRRRNLRNRLKELEVPHDVIQSARRVDQIFRVAAGPSFAPRPDQDTFTQSIDGTRIDAFAIVTGQSMADTLQHNDIVALKILQGVTLESLQEPDAQANSALPSVIENDGIYVLAHNDYIDQKSYTMKRVRISVLSDGTWRGDISADNPETSWGDRGLIQIRKTDRIHFAAQVIGIVRSNDEQPTPVAKQELTMVPTEQDPVFEEN
;
A
#
# COMPACT_ATOMS: atom_id res chain seq x y z
N MET A 1 19.55 -11.34 18.37
CA MET A 1 19.88 -11.94 17.06
C MET A 1 19.30 -11.10 15.94
N ARG A 2 19.97 -11.02 14.80
CA ARG A 2 19.57 -10.29 13.59
C ARG A 2 18.94 -11.27 12.58
N LEU A 3 17.85 -10.89 11.92
CA LEU A 3 17.22 -11.69 10.86
C LEU A 3 18.02 -11.53 9.56
N ASP A 4 18.61 -12.61 9.04
CA ASP A 4 19.42 -12.60 7.81
C ASP A 4 18.58 -13.00 6.58
N ARG A 5 17.74 -14.03 6.73
CA ARG A 5 16.96 -14.59 5.63
C ARG A 5 15.59 -15.04 6.11
N VAL A 6 14.60 -14.87 5.24
CA VAL A 6 13.26 -15.42 5.42
C VAL A 6 12.83 -16.19 4.18
N THR A 7 12.25 -17.37 4.38
CA THR A 7 11.54 -18.11 3.33
C THR A 7 10.09 -18.33 3.73
N ILE A 8 9.17 -17.91 2.86
CA ILE A 8 7.72 -18.00 3.07
C ILE A 8 7.16 -18.96 2.04
N ARG A 9 6.42 -19.98 2.49
CA ARG A 9 5.76 -20.96 1.62
C ARG A 9 4.29 -21.07 2.00
N ASN A 10 3.45 -21.24 0.97
CA ASN A 10 2.00 -21.48 1.12
C ASN A 10 1.28 -20.44 2.00
N TYR A 11 1.57 -19.15 1.83
CA TYR A 11 0.93 -18.08 2.61
C TYR A 11 0.10 -17.16 1.70
N LYS A 12 -1.22 -17.14 1.86
CA LYS A 12 -2.15 -16.44 0.96
C LYS A 12 -1.89 -16.82 -0.51
N SER A 13 -1.51 -15.87 -1.37
CA SER A 13 -1.16 -16.11 -2.78
C SER A 13 0.29 -16.56 -3.00
N ILE A 14 1.16 -16.47 -1.96
CA ILE A 14 2.57 -16.80 -2.04
C ILE A 14 2.74 -18.32 -2.04
N LYS A 15 3.27 -18.85 -3.15
CA LYS A 15 3.68 -20.27 -3.24
C LYS A 15 5.01 -20.49 -2.53
N SER A 16 6.04 -19.75 -2.91
CA SER A 16 7.36 -19.74 -2.27
C SER A 16 8.08 -18.44 -2.61
N ILE A 17 8.55 -17.71 -1.59
CA ILE A 17 9.41 -16.53 -1.74
C ILE A 17 10.54 -16.63 -0.72
N GLU A 18 11.77 -16.38 -1.15
CA GLU A 18 12.95 -16.24 -0.28
C GLU A 18 13.46 -14.80 -0.39
N LEU A 19 13.73 -14.16 0.75
CA LEU A 19 14.29 -12.82 0.83
C LEU A 19 15.50 -12.82 1.76
N ARG A 20 16.51 -12.01 1.43
CA ARG A 20 17.62 -11.69 2.33
C ARG A 20 17.51 -10.28 2.84
N ILE A 21 17.78 -10.07 4.11
CA ILE A 21 17.80 -8.74 4.71
C ILE A 21 19.25 -8.23 4.56
N PRO A 22 19.48 -7.05 3.93
CA PRO A 22 20.83 -6.54 3.74
C PRO A 22 21.50 -6.28 5.09
N GLN A 23 22.81 -6.42 5.11
CA GLN A 23 23.63 -6.16 6.29
C GLN A 23 24.33 -4.82 6.12
N LYS A 24 24.32 -4.02 7.18
CA LYS A 24 25.16 -2.82 7.26
C LYS A 24 26.63 -3.22 7.17
N GLU A 25 27.31 -2.63 6.19
CA GLU A 25 28.73 -2.79 5.94
C GLU A 25 29.45 -1.46 6.24
N GLU A 26 30.43 -1.47 7.14
CA GLU A 26 31.16 -0.25 7.53
C GLU A 26 31.84 0.45 6.35
N GLN A 27 32.31 -0.32 5.37
CA GLN A 27 33.06 0.19 4.21
C GLN A 27 32.17 0.69 3.07
N ARG A 28 30.89 0.29 3.03
CA ARG A 28 29.97 0.67 1.96
C ARG A 28 29.09 1.83 2.41
N GLN A 29 29.42 3.01 1.89
CA GLN A 29 28.65 4.23 2.17
C GLN A 29 27.18 4.03 1.83
N GLY A 30 26.30 4.34 2.79
CA GLY A 30 24.86 4.25 2.62
C GLY A 30 24.26 2.89 2.94
N SER A 31 25.07 1.84 3.18
CA SER A 31 24.58 0.52 3.59
C SER A 31 23.79 0.58 4.91
N ALA A 32 22.79 -0.29 5.04
CA ALA A 32 21.93 -0.36 6.21
C ALA A 32 21.15 -1.68 6.23
N ASP A 33 20.67 -2.08 7.41
CA ASP A 33 19.72 -3.19 7.57
C ASP A 33 18.30 -2.75 7.15
N PHE A 34 18.17 -2.30 5.91
CA PHE A 34 16.96 -1.69 5.35
C PHE A 34 16.54 -2.39 4.06
N LEU A 35 15.37 -3.01 4.06
CA LEU A 35 14.77 -3.67 2.90
C LEU A 35 13.50 -2.94 2.44
N SER A 36 13.52 -2.42 1.22
CA SER A 36 12.39 -1.83 0.51
C SER A 36 11.77 -2.86 -0.43
N ILE A 37 10.50 -3.20 -0.21
CA ILE A 37 9.72 -4.09 -1.06
C ILE A 37 8.80 -3.24 -1.95
N VAL A 38 9.05 -3.29 -3.25
CA VAL A 38 8.29 -2.56 -4.28
C VAL A 38 7.61 -3.52 -5.24
N GLY A 39 6.62 -3.03 -5.97
CA GLY A 39 5.88 -3.81 -6.95
C GLY A 39 4.44 -3.34 -7.10
N GLU A 40 3.73 -3.91 -8.05
CA GLU A 40 2.34 -3.56 -8.37
C GLU A 40 1.37 -3.78 -7.20
N ASN A 41 0.20 -3.16 -7.29
CA ASN A 41 -0.89 -3.43 -6.35
C ASN A 41 -1.26 -4.92 -6.40
N ASN A 42 -1.60 -5.47 -5.24
CA ASN A 42 -1.92 -6.89 -5.05
C ASN A 42 -0.77 -7.87 -5.35
N ALA A 43 0.48 -7.42 -5.54
CA ALA A 43 1.65 -8.29 -5.74
C ALA A 43 2.12 -9.05 -4.47
N GLY A 44 1.36 -9.01 -3.37
CA GLY A 44 1.69 -9.74 -2.14
C GLY A 44 2.64 -9.02 -1.17
N LYS A 45 2.96 -7.74 -1.40
CA LYS A 45 3.86 -6.93 -0.55
C LYS A 45 3.52 -7.00 0.94
N SER A 46 2.29 -6.66 1.31
CA SER A 46 1.75 -6.77 2.67
C SER A 46 1.82 -8.19 3.24
N SER A 47 1.56 -9.18 2.39
CA SER A 47 1.53 -10.60 2.80
C SER A 47 2.90 -11.07 3.28
N ILE A 48 3.98 -10.52 2.73
CA ILE A 48 5.34 -10.82 3.19
C ILE A 48 5.57 -10.29 4.62
N LEU A 49 5.23 -9.02 4.88
CA LEU A 49 5.40 -8.44 6.22
C LEU A 49 4.52 -9.15 7.25
N GLU A 50 3.27 -9.48 6.91
CA GLU A 50 2.36 -10.23 7.79
C GLU A 50 2.87 -11.65 8.08
N ALA A 51 3.46 -12.35 7.11
CA ALA A 51 4.04 -13.68 7.31
C ALA A 51 5.25 -13.63 8.25
N ILE A 52 6.11 -12.61 8.11
CA ILE A 52 7.24 -12.37 9.01
C ILE A 52 6.74 -12.06 10.42
N GLN A 53 5.74 -11.17 10.56
CA GLN A 53 5.12 -10.86 11.85
C GLN A 53 4.55 -12.12 12.52
N LEU A 54 3.82 -12.94 11.78
CA LEU A 54 3.24 -14.20 12.24
C LEU A 54 4.31 -15.17 12.73
N ALA A 55 5.46 -15.24 12.07
CA ALA A 55 6.55 -16.15 12.42
C ALA A 55 7.42 -15.65 13.57
N CYS A 56 7.57 -14.34 13.74
CA CYS A 56 8.31 -13.78 14.86
C CYS A 56 7.48 -13.70 16.15
N THR A 57 6.15 -13.84 16.08
CA THR A 57 5.25 -13.73 17.25
C THR A 57 4.68 -15.09 17.65
N ALA A 58 5.19 -15.69 18.73
CA ALA A 58 4.93 -17.10 19.01
C ALA A 58 3.47 -17.44 19.30
N SER A 59 2.75 -16.48 19.90
CA SER A 59 1.34 -16.59 20.25
C SER A 59 0.38 -16.37 19.08
N MET A 60 0.86 -15.85 17.93
CA MET A 60 0.00 -15.57 16.78
C MET A 60 -0.46 -16.86 16.08
N LYS A 61 -1.73 -16.85 15.69
CA LYS A 61 -2.40 -17.95 15.00
C LYS A 61 -2.72 -17.53 13.57
N ALA A 62 -2.70 -18.49 12.65
CA ALA A 62 -3.09 -18.26 11.26
C ALA A 62 -4.60 -18.50 11.10
N SER A 63 -5.36 -17.50 10.65
CA SER A 63 -6.76 -17.67 10.26
C SER A 63 -6.87 -18.44 8.94
N GLN A 64 -8.07 -18.96 8.63
CA GLN A 64 -8.31 -19.74 7.42
C GLN A 64 -7.96 -18.97 6.13
N GLU A 65 -8.23 -17.67 6.08
CA GLU A 65 -7.93 -16.78 4.94
C GLU A 65 -6.42 -16.61 4.66
N ARG A 66 -5.56 -17.03 5.58
CA ARG A 66 -4.09 -16.99 5.40
C ARG A 66 -3.55 -18.24 4.70
N PHE A 67 -4.33 -19.31 4.62
CA PHE A 67 -3.95 -20.53 3.91
C PHE A 67 -4.13 -20.38 2.40
N PRO A 68 -3.42 -21.16 1.57
CA PRO A 68 -3.55 -21.08 0.12
C PRO A 68 -5.00 -21.33 -0.32
N GLY A 69 -5.57 -20.40 -1.07
CA GLY A 69 -6.97 -20.49 -1.53
C GLY A 69 -7.99 -20.49 -0.39
N ASN A 70 -7.63 -19.98 0.80
CA ASN A 70 -8.47 -20.00 2.01
C ASN A 70 -8.84 -21.42 2.50
N ASP A 71 -8.00 -22.42 2.20
CA ASP A 71 -8.22 -23.80 2.61
C ASP A 71 -6.90 -24.44 3.09
N SER A 72 -6.89 -24.92 4.33
CA SER A 72 -5.74 -25.63 4.91
C SER A 72 -5.44 -26.97 4.25
N SER A 73 -6.39 -27.54 3.49
CA SER A 73 -6.17 -28.77 2.72
C SER A 73 -5.18 -28.57 1.57
N ASN A 74 -5.00 -27.33 1.09
CA ASN A 74 -4.07 -26.99 0.00
C ASN A 74 -2.59 -26.97 0.44
N GLY A 75 -2.32 -27.21 1.72
CA GLY A 75 -0.95 -27.33 2.26
C GLY A 75 -0.73 -26.44 3.49
N PRO A 76 0.24 -26.81 4.34
CA PRO A 76 0.56 -26.03 5.52
C PRO A 76 1.27 -24.73 5.16
N ILE A 77 1.02 -23.68 5.93
CA ILE A 77 1.82 -22.44 5.89
C ILE A 77 3.17 -22.76 6.52
N GLU A 78 4.26 -22.42 5.84
CA GLU A 78 5.62 -22.55 6.39
C GLU A 78 6.36 -21.22 6.30
N VAL A 79 6.92 -20.78 7.42
CA VAL A 79 7.81 -19.63 7.45
C VAL A 79 9.12 -20.03 8.13
N GLU A 80 10.20 -19.92 7.39
CA GLU A 80 11.55 -20.23 7.80
C GLU A 80 12.32 -18.94 8.01
N LEU A 81 12.90 -18.77 9.19
CA LEU A 81 13.65 -17.61 9.63
C LEU A 81 15.07 -18.05 9.94
N GLU A 82 16.04 -17.38 9.34
CA GLU A 82 17.45 -17.59 9.61
C GLU A 82 18.05 -16.33 10.20
N PHE A 83 18.79 -16.51 11.29
CA PHE A 83 19.34 -15.45 12.09
C PHE A 83 20.86 -15.55 12.17
N ASP A 84 21.49 -14.39 12.20
CA ASP A 84 22.91 -14.20 12.45
C ASP A 84 23.13 -13.19 13.60
N GLN A 85 24.39 -12.86 13.88
CA GLN A 85 24.78 -11.91 14.93
C GLN A 85 24.07 -12.19 16.27
N LEU A 86 24.14 -13.44 16.75
CA LEU A 86 23.57 -13.83 18.04
C LEU A 86 24.32 -13.11 19.17
N THR A 87 23.59 -12.50 20.10
CA THR A 87 24.15 -11.86 21.30
C THR A 87 24.60 -12.92 22.30
N ASP A 88 25.38 -12.53 23.31
CA ASP A 88 25.79 -13.46 24.38
C ASP A 88 24.57 -13.98 25.15
N SER A 89 23.62 -13.09 25.48
CA SER A 89 22.31 -13.45 26.03
C SER A 89 21.53 -14.45 25.17
N ASP A 90 21.54 -14.32 23.84
CA ASP A 90 20.87 -15.29 22.96
C ASP A 90 21.50 -16.69 23.11
N ARG A 91 22.83 -16.77 23.22
CA ARG A 91 23.56 -18.05 23.29
C ARG A 91 23.30 -18.80 24.59
N GLU A 92 22.94 -18.09 25.66
CA GLU A 92 22.64 -18.69 26.97
C GLU A 92 21.23 -19.27 27.05
N LEU A 93 20.31 -18.91 26.14
CA LEU A 93 18.95 -19.43 26.15
C LEU A 93 18.91 -20.92 25.79
N ASP A 94 18.23 -21.70 26.63
CA ASP A 94 18.07 -23.16 26.45
C ASP A 94 17.46 -23.54 25.09
N ALA A 95 16.61 -22.67 24.52
CA ALA A 95 16.02 -22.87 23.20
C ALA A 95 17.08 -22.88 22.08
N LEU A 96 18.18 -22.15 22.25
CA LEU A 96 19.21 -21.90 21.23
C LEU A 96 20.49 -22.72 21.45
N LYS A 97 20.86 -23.00 22.70
CA LYS A 97 22.15 -23.60 23.10
C LYS A 97 22.59 -24.83 22.29
N ASN A 98 21.64 -25.69 21.88
CA ASN A 98 21.91 -26.91 21.11
C ASN A 98 21.37 -26.88 19.65
N ASN A 99 20.87 -25.72 19.21
CA ASN A 99 20.18 -25.55 17.93
C ASN A 99 20.85 -24.50 17.03
N THR A 100 22.03 -24.01 17.41
CA THR A 100 22.87 -23.15 16.57
C THR A 100 23.90 -23.97 15.81
N PHE A 101 24.39 -23.42 14.71
CA PHE A 101 25.40 -24.05 13.86
C PHE A 101 26.33 -22.99 13.26
N PHE A 102 27.46 -23.43 12.71
CA PHE A 102 28.41 -22.53 12.05
C PHE A 102 28.32 -22.66 10.53
N GLU A 103 28.25 -21.53 9.84
CA GLU A 103 28.45 -21.44 8.39
C GLU A 103 29.72 -20.61 8.16
N GLY A 104 30.81 -21.28 7.80
CA GLY A 104 32.14 -20.68 7.82
C GLY A 104 32.54 -20.29 9.25
N THR A 105 32.81 -19.00 9.48
CA THR A 105 33.13 -18.46 10.81
C THR A 105 31.93 -17.86 11.54
N GLN A 106 30.76 -17.78 10.89
CA GLN A 106 29.59 -17.11 11.41
C GLN A 106 28.66 -18.12 12.08
N GLN A 107 28.33 -17.89 13.35
CA GLN A 107 27.30 -18.66 14.04
C GLN A 107 25.91 -18.23 13.57
N ARG A 108 25.05 -19.21 13.30
CA ARG A 108 23.69 -19.02 12.80
C ARG A 108 22.67 -19.81 13.60
N TYR A 109 21.43 -19.37 13.53
CA TYR A 109 20.26 -20.07 14.05
C TYR A 109 19.16 -20.09 12.99
N ARG A 110 18.48 -21.21 12.81
CA ARG A 110 17.42 -21.34 11.82
C ARG A 110 16.19 -22.03 12.42
N LEU A 111 15.06 -21.32 12.33
CA LEU A 111 13.76 -21.68 12.88
C LEU A 111 12.75 -21.79 11.74
N LYS A 112 12.02 -22.90 11.65
CA LYS A 112 10.88 -23.07 10.75
C LYS A 112 9.60 -23.22 11.56
N ARG A 113 8.61 -22.40 11.27
CA ARG A 113 7.27 -22.46 11.86
C ARG A 113 6.26 -22.96 10.85
N VAL A 114 5.46 -23.95 11.25
CA VAL A 114 4.51 -24.64 10.38
C VAL A 114 3.11 -24.57 10.98
N TRP A 115 2.15 -24.03 10.24
CA TRP A 115 0.72 -24.06 10.61
C TRP A 115 -0.01 -25.03 9.69
N LYS A 116 -0.52 -26.12 10.25
CA LYS A 116 -1.25 -27.15 9.51
C LYS A 116 -2.76 -26.91 9.49
N THR A 117 -3.29 -26.26 10.53
CA THR A 117 -4.73 -26.06 10.71
C THR A 117 -5.04 -24.60 11.06
N PRO A 118 -6.21 -24.07 10.67
CA PRO A 118 -6.61 -22.73 11.05
C PRO A 118 -6.72 -22.57 12.57
N ASN A 119 -6.35 -21.38 13.06
CA ASN A 119 -6.46 -20.96 14.46
C ASN A 119 -5.68 -21.83 15.46
N SER A 120 -4.74 -22.66 14.99
CA SER A 120 -3.78 -23.39 15.82
C SER A 120 -2.48 -22.61 15.99
N THR A 121 -1.73 -22.96 17.03
CA THR A 121 -0.33 -22.54 17.18
C THR A 121 0.54 -23.25 16.14
N ALA A 122 1.69 -22.67 15.83
CA ALA A 122 2.66 -23.28 14.93
C ALA A 122 3.36 -24.48 15.58
N GLU A 123 3.73 -25.47 14.76
CA GLU A 123 4.84 -26.36 15.08
C GLU A 123 6.16 -25.61 14.87
N ASN A 124 7.06 -25.69 15.84
CA ASN A 124 8.35 -25.00 15.79
C ASN A 124 9.45 -26.01 15.51
N TRP A 125 10.24 -25.78 14.47
CA TRP A 125 11.31 -26.67 14.03
C TRP A 125 12.65 -25.95 14.07
N SER A 126 13.69 -26.57 14.61
CA SER A 126 15.07 -26.04 14.57
C SER A 126 15.94 -26.84 13.62
N TYR A 127 16.81 -26.13 12.92
CA TYR A 127 17.82 -26.73 12.07
C TYR A 127 19.19 -26.71 12.75
N ASN A 128 19.83 -27.87 12.84
CA ASN A 128 21.22 -28.02 13.23
C ASN A 128 21.85 -29.18 12.43
N PRO A 129 22.77 -28.91 11.49
CA PRO A 129 23.44 -29.95 10.70
C PRO A 129 24.43 -30.79 11.52
N ASP A 130 24.95 -30.24 12.62
CA ASP A 130 25.92 -30.90 13.51
C ASP A 130 25.23 -31.69 14.62
N ARG A 131 23.90 -31.86 14.54
CA ARG A 131 23.15 -32.58 15.57
C ARG A 131 23.59 -34.06 15.61
N PRO A 132 23.83 -34.62 16.81
CA PRO A 132 24.11 -36.05 16.92
C PRO A 132 22.91 -36.87 16.39
N PRO A 133 23.16 -38.04 15.77
CA PRO A 133 22.07 -38.86 15.22
C PRO A 133 21.05 -39.19 16.31
N ASP A 134 19.76 -39.02 16.00
CA ASP A 134 18.71 -39.50 16.90
C ASP A 134 18.59 -41.01 16.75
N HIS A 135 18.57 -41.70 17.89
CA HIS A 135 18.55 -43.15 17.94
C HIS A 135 17.18 -43.60 18.42
N GLN A 136 16.48 -44.33 17.56
CA GLN A 136 15.15 -44.84 17.86
C GLN A 136 15.10 -46.36 17.84
N LEU A 137 14.19 -46.94 18.62
CA LEU A 137 13.91 -48.38 18.60
C LEU A 137 12.62 -48.64 17.87
N THR A 138 12.68 -49.38 16.76
CA THR A 138 11.51 -49.77 15.97
C THR A 138 10.51 -50.57 16.81
N GLY A 139 9.24 -50.13 16.77
CA GLY A 139 8.16 -50.72 17.56
C GLY A 139 8.09 -50.25 19.03
N TRP A 140 8.99 -49.37 19.47
CA TRP A 140 8.88 -48.73 20.78
C TRP A 140 7.70 -47.75 20.81
N SER A 141 6.87 -47.84 21.84
CA SER A 141 5.76 -46.90 22.06
C SER A 141 5.72 -46.34 23.47
N SER A 142 5.89 -47.19 24.49
CA SER A 142 6.06 -46.74 25.88
C SER A 142 6.59 -47.88 26.75
N LYS A 143 7.11 -47.52 27.94
CA LYS A 143 7.53 -48.50 28.97
C LYS A 143 6.43 -49.46 29.39
N LYS A 144 5.15 -49.07 29.30
CA LYS A 144 4.00 -49.92 29.65
C LYS A 144 3.90 -51.16 28.74
N ASN A 145 4.37 -51.05 27.51
CA ASN A 145 4.30 -52.12 26.51
C ASN A 145 5.59 -52.95 26.44
N LEU A 146 6.63 -52.61 27.21
CA LEU A 146 7.94 -53.25 27.11
C LEU A 146 7.87 -54.77 27.39
N ARG A 147 7.05 -55.21 28.35
CA ARG A 147 6.85 -56.66 28.62
C ARG A 147 6.19 -57.37 27.45
N GLN A 148 5.20 -56.74 26.84
CA GLN A 148 4.48 -57.30 25.70
C GLN A 148 5.42 -57.40 24.49
N LEU A 149 6.19 -56.34 24.20
CA LEU A 149 7.20 -56.32 23.14
C LEU A 149 8.21 -57.46 23.28
N GLY A 150 8.71 -57.71 24.51
CA GLY A 150 9.63 -58.81 24.80
C GLY A 150 9.02 -60.21 24.66
N THR A 151 7.70 -60.34 24.68
CA THR A 151 7.00 -61.62 24.41
C THR A 151 6.63 -61.82 22.96
N THR A 152 6.42 -60.74 22.20
CA THR A 152 5.94 -60.79 20.81
C THR A 152 7.06 -60.72 19.78
N ASP A 153 8.21 -60.14 20.12
CA ASP A 153 9.35 -59.99 19.21
C ASP A 153 10.64 -60.45 19.91
N GLU A 154 11.27 -61.48 19.36
CA GLU A 154 12.49 -62.09 19.90
C GLU A 154 13.69 -61.13 19.90
N ARG A 155 13.67 -60.12 19.02
CA ARG A 155 14.67 -59.04 18.99
C ARG A 155 14.53 -58.15 20.23
N TRP A 156 13.29 -57.83 20.62
CA TRP A 156 13.00 -57.07 21.83
C TRP A 156 13.32 -57.88 23.10
N LYS A 157 13.08 -59.19 23.08
CA LYS A 157 13.45 -60.09 24.17
C LYS A 157 14.95 -60.06 24.44
N SER A 158 15.76 -60.26 23.40
CA SER A 158 17.23 -60.27 23.49
C SER A 158 17.78 -58.93 23.99
N LEU A 159 17.19 -57.83 23.52
CA LEU A 159 17.52 -56.48 23.94
C LEU A 159 17.21 -56.21 25.43
N ILE A 160 16.02 -56.61 25.88
CA ILE A 160 15.57 -56.44 27.27
C ILE A 160 16.43 -57.28 28.22
N GLU A 161 16.71 -58.52 27.87
CA GLU A 161 17.55 -59.42 28.68
C GLU A 161 18.95 -58.84 28.85
N HIS A 162 19.55 -58.29 27.78
CA HIS A 162 20.87 -57.66 27.85
C HIS A 162 20.85 -56.38 28.70
N ALA A 163 19.88 -55.48 28.48
CA ALA A 163 19.72 -54.27 29.29
C ALA A 163 19.45 -54.60 30.77
N SER A 164 18.80 -55.74 31.06
CA SER A 164 18.48 -56.18 32.41
C SER A 164 19.66 -56.80 33.17
N LYS A 165 20.82 -57.01 32.53
CA LYS A 165 22.03 -57.52 33.19
C LYS A 165 22.64 -56.48 34.14
N GLU A 166 22.58 -55.21 33.78
CA GLU A 166 23.13 -54.10 34.58
C GLU A 166 22.08 -53.49 35.52
N ILE A 167 20.80 -53.49 35.13
CA ILE A 167 19.72 -52.78 35.84
C ILE A 167 18.45 -53.62 35.91
N SER A 168 17.77 -53.65 37.05
CA SER A 168 16.50 -54.36 37.21
C SER A 168 15.43 -53.88 36.22
N PHE A 169 14.62 -54.79 35.66
CA PHE A 169 13.59 -54.48 34.65
C PHE A 169 12.68 -53.29 35.02
N SER A 170 12.30 -53.14 36.29
CA SER A 170 11.45 -52.04 36.76
C SER A 170 12.11 -50.65 36.63
N LYS A 171 13.44 -50.58 36.61
CA LYS A 171 14.25 -49.37 36.51
C LYS A 171 14.75 -49.08 35.09
N LEU A 172 14.52 -49.98 34.12
CA LEU A 172 14.89 -49.72 32.72
C LEU A 172 14.27 -48.41 32.23
N THR A 173 15.10 -47.60 31.58
CA THR A 173 14.70 -46.38 30.86
C THR A 173 14.98 -46.57 29.38
N TYR A 174 14.46 -45.67 28.55
CA TYR A 174 14.68 -45.72 27.11
C TYR A 174 16.17 -45.62 26.74
N GLU A 175 16.95 -44.79 27.43
CA GLU A 175 18.41 -44.68 27.22
C GLU A 175 19.15 -45.98 27.48
N HIS A 176 18.77 -46.73 28.51
CA HIS A 176 19.37 -48.05 28.79
C HIS A 176 19.08 -49.04 27.65
N LEU A 177 17.89 -48.97 27.05
CA LEU A 177 17.52 -49.80 25.92
C LEU A 177 18.30 -49.40 24.66
N ILE A 178 18.50 -48.11 24.40
CA ILE A 178 19.34 -47.60 23.32
C ILE A 178 20.81 -48.03 23.49
N LYS A 179 21.36 -47.94 24.70
CA LYS A 179 22.71 -48.41 25.02
C LYS A 179 22.86 -49.90 24.72
N ALA A 180 21.93 -50.72 25.23
CA ALA A 180 21.92 -52.15 24.96
C ALA A 180 21.74 -52.48 23.47
N ALA A 181 20.93 -51.69 22.75
CA ALA A 181 20.75 -51.84 21.30
C ALA A 181 22.04 -51.61 20.53
N ARG A 182 22.81 -50.58 20.89
CA ARG A 182 24.11 -50.27 20.27
C ARG A 182 25.13 -51.38 20.54
N GLU A 183 25.24 -51.83 21.79
CA GLU A 183 26.17 -52.91 22.18
C GLU A 183 25.87 -54.22 21.46
N LEU A 184 24.59 -54.54 21.25
CA LEU A 184 24.14 -55.74 20.54
C LEU A 184 24.12 -55.58 19.02
N GLN A 185 24.38 -54.38 18.48
CA GLN A 185 24.13 -54.05 17.07
C GLN A 185 22.71 -54.48 16.64
N SER A 186 21.73 -54.16 17.49
CA SER A 186 20.36 -54.64 17.32
C SER A 186 19.75 -54.08 16.03
N PRO A 187 19.09 -54.90 15.20
CA PRO A 187 18.37 -54.44 14.02
C PRO A 187 17.14 -53.60 14.36
N LEU A 188 16.78 -53.51 15.65
CA LEU A 188 15.73 -52.62 16.11
C LEU A 188 16.18 -51.16 16.19
N LEU A 189 17.49 -50.91 16.27
CA LEU A 189 18.06 -49.58 16.36
C LEU A 189 18.04 -48.94 14.97
N THR A 190 17.29 -47.87 14.84
CA THR A 190 17.28 -47.00 13.67
C THR A 190 17.97 -45.69 14.02
N GLU A 191 18.86 -45.26 13.14
CA GLU A 191 19.53 -43.97 13.23
C GLU A 191 18.90 -43.04 12.20
N SER A 192 18.40 -41.89 12.66
CA SER A 192 17.96 -40.80 11.79
C SER A 192 18.87 -39.60 11.99
N ASN A 193 19.48 -39.15 10.90
CA ASN A 193 20.33 -37.96 10.90
C ASN A 193 19.56 -36.77 10.31
N GLU A 194 18.45 -36.41 10.96
CA GLU A 194 17.63 -35.27 10.53
C GLU A 194 18.16 -33.97 11.14
N ALA A 195 18.62 -33.07 10.26
CA ALA A 195 19.06 -31.74 10.67
C ALA A 195 17.91 -30.91 11.25
N TRP A 196 16.66 -31.16 10.83
CA TRP A 196 15.47 -30.52 11.36
C TRP A 196 14.87 -31.35 12.51
N MET A 197 14.61 -30.73 13.67
CA MET A 197 13.79 -31.33 14.74
C MET A 197 12.62 -30.44 15.08
N LEU A 198 11.51 -31.08 15.47
CA LEU A 198 10.42 -30.44 16.18
C LEU A 198 10.84 -30.11 17.62
N TYR A 199 10.64 -28.86 18.05
CA TYR A 199 10.79 -28.47 19.46
C TYR A 199 9.76 -29.18 20.34
N PRO A 200 10.15 -29.68 21.53
CA PRO A 200 9.22 -30.05 22.58
C PRO A 200 8.29 -28.87 22.92
N GLY A 201 6.98 -29.10 23.05
CA GLY A 201 5.97 -28.03 23.17
C GLY A 201 6.15 -27.05 24.35
N SER A 202 6.98 -27.38 25.35
CA SER A 202 7.29 -26.53 26.51
C SER A 202 8.26 -25.38 26.24
N ILE A 203 8.89 -25.30 25.06
CA ILE A 203 9.97 -24.33 24.74
C ILE A 203 9.44 -23.05 24.06
N THR A 204 8.13 -22.95 23.80
CA THR A 204 7.52 -21.81 23.06
C THR A 204 7.82 -20.45 23.69
N THR A 205 7.77 -20.33 25.03
CA THR A 205 8.06 -19.07 25.74
C THR A 205 9.53 -18.68 25.66
N ALA A 206 10.44 -19.66 25.70
CA ALA A 206 11.88 -19.40 25.56
C ALA A 206 12.24 -18.97 24.12
N LEU A 207 11.56 -19.51 23.11
CA LEU A 207 11.68 -19.05 21.73
C LEU A 207 11.19 -17.62 21.54
N GLU A 208 10.10 -17.24 22.20
CA GLU A 208 9.57 -15.86 22.12
C GLU A 208 10.54 -14.84 22.74
N ALA A 209 11.26 -15.20 23.79
CA ALA A 209 12.29 -14.36 24.40
C ALA A 209 13.54 -14.18 23.52
N ALA A 210 13.83 -15.16 22.66
CA ALA A 210 14.96 -15.16 21.74
C ALA A 210 14.73 -14.33 20.46
N LEU A 211 13.49 -14.32 19.95
CA LEU A 211 13.17 -13.70 18.68
C LEU A 211 13.23 -12.16 18.75
N PRO A 212 13.59 -11.48 17.65
CA PRO A 212 13.62 -10.02 17.63
C PRO A 212 12.22 -9.45 17.88
N ARG A 213 12.17 -8.35 18.63
CA ARG A 213 10.90 -7.70 18.95
C ARG A 213 10.34 -7.02 17.70
N VAL A 214 9.15 -7.45 17.26
CA VAL A 214 8.50 -6.90 16.07
C VAL A 214 7.68 -5.66 16.39
N ILE A 215 7.88 -4.61 15.60
CA ILE A 215 7.01 -3.42 15.54
C ILE A 215 6.41 -3.39 14.14
N TYR A 216 5.14 -3.77 14.03
CA TYR A 216 4.41 -3.79 12.76
C TYR A 216 3.53 -2.54 12.62
N VAL A 217 3.65 -1.80 11.53
CA VAL A 217 2.86 -0.60 11.21
C VAL A 217 2.15 -0.82 9.87
N PRO A 218 0.83 -1.09 9.83
CA PRO A 218 0.09 -1.31 8.59
C PRO A 218 -0.18 -0.02 7.79
N ALA A 219 -0.60 -0.18 6.53
CA ALA A 219 -0.86 0.90 5.58
C ALA A 219 -2.16 1.66 5.91
N LEU A 220 -3.26 0.92 6.03
CA LEU A 220 -4.61 1.44 6.30
C LEU A 220 -5.31 0.53 7.30
N ARG A 221 -5.89 1.10 8.35
CA ARG A 221 -6.63 0.32 9.35
C ARG A 221 -8.08 0.19 8.96
N LYS A 222 -8.58 -1.05 8.94
CA LYS A 222 -9.99 -1.30 9.26
C LYS A 222 -10.15 -1.11 10.78
N THR A 223 -11.25 -0.47 11.14
CA THR A 223 -11.65 0.02 12.45
C THR A 223 -11.22 -0.88 13.63
N SER A 224 -10.69 -0.27 14.69
CA SER A 224 -10.69 -0.70 16.13
C SER A 224 -9.48 -1.37 16.83
N GLU A 225 -8.41 -1.88 16.19
CA GLU A 225 -7.44 -2.73 16.94
C GLU A 225 -6.08 -2.13 17.36
N GLU A 226 -5.61 -1.01 16.80
CA GLU A 226 -4.22 -0.56 17.05
C GLU A 226 -4.07 0.86 17.65
N THR A 227 -5.13 1.54 18.03
CA THR A 227 -5.04 2.84 18.75
C THR A 227 -5.65 2.79 20.14
N ASP A 228 -6.18 1.62 20.49
CA ASP A 228 -6.37 1.33 21.88
C ASP A 228 -4.99 1.11 22.54
N VAL A 229 -4.55 2.04 23.40
CA VAL A 229 -3.39 1.82 24.26
C VAL A 229 -3.62 0.61 25.19
N GLY A 230 -4.89 0.19 25.37
CA GLY A 230 -5.30 -1.07 25.97
C GLY A 230 -5.13 -2.31 25.08
N ALA A 231 -5.22 -2.21 23.75
CA ALA A 231 -5.05 -3.35 22.85
C ALA A 231 -3.57 -3.76 22.76
N LYS A 232 -3.31 -5.06 22.92
CA LYS A 232 -1.96 -5.62 23.09
C LYS A 232 -1.03 -5.48 21.87
N GLN A 233 -1.51 -5.03 20.70
CA GLN A 233 -0.79 -5.11 19.42
C GLN A 233 -0.56 -3.77 18.68
N SER A 234 -0.82 -2.62 19.32
CA SER A 234 -0.58 -1.30 18.70
C SER A 234 0.90 -1.00 18.43
N ALA A 235 1.25 -0.55 17.21
CA ALA A 235 2.61 -0.09 16.89
C ALA A 235 3.08 1.08 17.76
N ILE A 236 2.20 2.06 18.01
CA ILE A 236 2.48 3.22 18.87
C ILE A 236 2.81 2.74 20.28
N ARG A 237 2.02 1.80 20.82
CA ARG A 237 2.30 1.18 22.12
C ARG A 237 3.62 0.42 22.11
N GLY A 238 3.94 -0.29 21.03
CA GLY A 238 5.23 -0.97 20.87
C GLY A 238 6.42 -0.02 21.05
N ILE A 239 6.39 1.12 20.34
CA ILE A 239 7.45 2.15 20.40
C ILE A 239 7.47 2.83 21.77
N VAL A 240 6.31 3.22 22.31
CA VAL A 240 6.20 3.82 23.65
C VAL A 240 6.73 2.86 24.72
N ASN A 241 6.34 1.59 24.72
CA ASN A 241 6.87 0.57 25.64
C ASN A 241 8.39 0.46 25.53
N ALA A 242 8.95 0.48 24.32
CA ALA A 242 10.41 0.44 24.12
C ALA A 242 11.09 1.65 24.76
N LEU A 243 10.53 2.84 24.57
CA LEU A 243 11.01 4.08 25.18
C LEU A 243 10.88 4.08 26.70
N PHE A 244 9.75 3.63 27.25
CA PHE A 244 9.52 3.51 28.70
C PHE A 244 10.51 2.54 29.34
N ASN A 245 10.69 1.35 28.75
CA ASN A 245 11.67 0.37 29.20
C ASN A 245 13.08 0.96 29.20
N GLN A 246 13.42 1.80 28.22
CA GLN A 246 14.73 2.44 28.17
C GLN A 246 14.89 3.55 29.23
N GLN A 247 13.91 4.43 29.37
CA GLN A 247 14.00 5.63 30.21
C GLN A 247 13.76 5.35 31.70
N LEU A 248 12.72 4.57 32.01
CA LEU A 248 12.25 4.39 33.38
C LEU A 248 12.92 3.22 34.09
N ALA A 249 13.54 2.27 33.38
CA ALA A 249 14.18 1.12 34.01
C ALA A 249 15.27 1.50 35.02
N SER A 250 15.95 2.63 34.81
CA SER A 250 16.98 3.17 35.72
C SER A 250 16.46 4.22 36.70
N HIS A 251 15.17 4.56 36.66
CA HIS A 251 14.60 5.53 37.58
C HIS A 251 14.52 4.93 39.00
N GLU A 252 14.90 5.70 40.01
CA GLU A 252 15.02 5.23 41.39
C GLU A 252 13.72 4.58 41.92
N CYS A 253 12.57 5.16 41.59
CA CYS A 253 11.27 4.60 41.97
C CYS A 253 11.02 3.20 41.39
N VAL A 254 11.41 2.98 40.11
CA VAL A 254 11.25 1.67 39.45
C VAL A 254 12.22 0.65 40.05
N ILE A 255 13.44 1.07 40.37
CA ILE A 255 14.43 0.22 41.07
C ILE A 255 13.91 -0.20 42.44
N ARG A 256 13.41 0.76 43.24
CA ARG A 256 12.84 0.48 44.58
C ARG A 256 11.64 -0.45 44.50
N PHE A 257 10.74 -0.26 43.54
CA PHE A 257 9.61 -1.15 43.34
C PHE A 257 10.07 -2.57 42.98
N LYS A 258 11.03 -2.71 42.04
CA LYS A 258 11.59 -4.02 41.67
C LYS A 258 12.23 -4.71 42.88
N SER A 259 12.96 -3.98 43.73
CA SER A 259 13.50 -4.51 44.98
C SER A 259 12.39 -5.06 45.90
N ALA A 260 11.34 -4.26 46.15
CA ALA A 260 10.23 -4.68 47.00
C ALA A 260 9.45 -5.88 46.41
N ALA A 261 9.30 -5.96 45.09
CA ALA A 261 8.69 -7.10 44.43
C ALA A 261 9.54 -8.38 44.55
N ASN A 262 10.87 -8.26 44.45
CA ASN A 262 11.80 -9.37 44.67
C ASN A 262 11.77 -9.84 46.13
N GLU A 263 11.75 -8.93 47.09
CA GLU A 263 11.59 -9.25 48.52
C GLU A 263 10.26 -9.99 48.79
N LEU A 264 9.17 -9.60 48.13
CA LEU A 264 7.90 -10.33 48.18
C LEU A 264 8.02 -11.74 47.61
N GLN A 265 8.82 -11.94 46.56
CA GLN A 265 9.05 -13.26 45.97
C GLN A 265 9.77 -14.20 46.94
N GLU A 266 10.69 -13.70 47.75
CA GLU A 266 11.39 -14.47 48.79
C GLU A 266 10.41 -15.07 49.82
N LEU A 267 9.27 -14.41 50.10
CA LEU A 267 8.24 -14.95 50.99
C LEU A 267 7.63 -16.27 50.48
N PHE A 268 7.73 -16.55 49.18
CA PHE A 268 7.22 -17.74 48.51
C PHE A 268 8.33 -18.75 48.13
N ALA A 269 9.58 -18.52 48.54
CA ALA A 269 10.72 -19.40 48.25
C ALA A 269 10.53 -20.82 48.80
N THR A 270 11.20 -21.81 48.20
CA THR A 270 11.07 -23.23 48.58
C THR A 270 11.75 -23.55 49.92
N GLU A 271 12.87 -22.88 50.22
CA GLU A 271 13.56 -22.92 51.51
C GLU A 271 13.44 -21.54 52.17
N GLY A 272 13.08 -21.50 53.46
CA GLY A 272 12.86 -20.22 54.17
C GLY A 272 11.49 -19.56 53.93
N LYS A 273 10.54 -20.27 53.32
CA LYS A 273 9.17 -19.81 53.03
C LYS A 273 8.51 -19.13 54.25
N HIS A 274 7.86 -17.99 54.02
CA HIS A 274 7.22 -17.24 55.11
C HIS A 274 6.05 -18.05 55.72
N ARG A 275 5.93 -17.99 57.06
CA ARG A 275 4.99 -18.83 57.84
C ARG A 275 3.54 -18.74 57.37
N ILE A 276 3.10 -17.57 56.90
CA ILE A 276 1.73 -17.35 56.41
C ILE A 276 1.48 -18.17 55.14
N VAL A 277 2.40 -18.14 54.17
CA VAL A 277 2.27 -18.85 52.89
C VAL A 277 2.29 -20.36 53.12
N ALA A 278 3.23 -20.84 53.93
CA ALA A 278 3.31 -22.25 54.33
C ALA A 278 2.01 -22.74 55.00
N SER A 279 1.44 -21.92 55.91
CA SER A 279 0.19 -22.29 56.59
C SER A 279 -1.03 -22.32 55.65
N MET A 280 -1.04 -21.51 54.59
CA MET A 280 -2.10 -21.54 53.58
C MET A 280 -1.98 -22.77 52.68
N GLU A 281 -0.77 -23.11 52.25
CA GLU A 281 -0.50 -24.33 51.47
C GLU A 281 -0.87 -25.60 52.26
N GLU A 282 -0.57 -25.64 53.56
CA GLU A 282 -0.91 -26.76 54.43
C GLU A 282 -2.42 -26.92 54.57
N LYS A 283 -3.15 -25.83 54.86
CA LYS A 283 -4.63 -25.84 54.93
C LYS A 283 -5.28 -26.24 53.61
N LEU A 284 -4.78 -25.72 52.49
CA LEU A 284 -5.27 -26.08 51.15
C LEU A 284 -4.98 -27.55 50.84
N THR A 285 -3.80 -28.04 51.19
CA THR A 285 -3.42 -29.45 51.02
C THR A 285 -4.26 -30.38 51.88
N GLU A 286 -4.56 -30.00 53.12
CA GLU A 286 -5.45 -30.76 54.01
C GLU A 286 -6.87 -30.84 53.43
N LYS A 287 -7.40 -29.71 52.97
CA LYS A 287 -8.70 -29.65 52.28
C LYS A 287 -8.73 -30.43 50.98
N PHE A 288 -7.64 -30.43 50.21
CA PHE A 288 -7.55 -31.25 49.01
C PHE A 288 -7.49 -32.74 49.35
N LYS A 289 -6.73 -33.17 50.37
CA LYS A 289 -6.68 -34.57 50.81
C LYS A 289 -8.03 -35.16 51.22
N GLU A 290 -8.96 -34.32 51.71
CA GLU A 290 -10.35 -34.73 52.00
C GLU A 290 -11.12 -35.15 50.72
N LEU A 291 -10.69 -34.68 49.53
CA LEU A 291 -11.36 -34.87 48.25
C LEU A 291 -10.55 -35.77 47.28
N ILE A 292 -9.26 -35.51 47.14
CA ILE A 292 -8.33 -36.14 46.19
C ILE A 292 -6.87 -36.05 46.69
N ASN A 293 -6.02 -37.04 46.37
CA ASN A 293 -4.64 -37.07 46.87
C ASN A 293 -3.69 -36.17 46.06
N ILE A 294 -3.81 -34.85 46.24
CA ILE A 294 -2.94 -33.82 45.64
C ILE A 294 -2.40 -32.86 46.70
N ARG A 295 -1.34 -32.10 46.38
CA ARG A 295 -0.74 -31.08 47.26
C ARG A 295 -0.85 -29.70 46.61
N ALA A 296 -1.04 -28.68 47.43
CA ALA A 296 -1.07 -27.29 46.98
C ALA A 296 0.34 -26.68 47.03
N GLU A 297 0.72 -25.96 45.97
CA GLU A 297 1.94 -25.16 45.89
C GLU A 297 1.56 -23.76 45.38
N LEU A 298 1.97 -22.72 46.10
CA LEU A 298 1.79 -21.32 45.78
C LEU A 298 3.13 -20.73 45.37
N LYS A 299 3.21 -20.25 44.13
CA LYS A 299 4.38 -19.54 43.59
C LYS A 299 4.01 -18.09 43.31
N PHE A 300 4.89 -17.18 43.69
CA PHE A 300 4.80 -15.78 43.29
C PHE A 300 5.80 -15.51 42.17
N THR A 301 5.32 -14.86 41.11
CA THR A 301 6.16 -14.40 39.99
C THR A 301 6.15 -12.88 40.04
N THR A 302 7.32 -12.26 40.06
CA THR A 302 7.46 -10.81 40.09
C THR A 302 6.86 -10.20 38.83
N PRO A 303 5.93 -9.22 38.94
CA PRO A 303 5.38 -8.55 37.77
C PRO A 303 6.44 -7.68 37.08
N ASP A 304 6.41 -7.64 35.74
CA ASP A 304 7.24 -6.72 34.95
C ASP A 304 6.62 -5.32 34.96
N VAL A 305 6.99 -4.56 36.01
CA VAL A 305 6.56 -3.18 36.29
C VAL A 305 6.70 -2.26 35.09
N THR A 306 7.76 -2.43 34.30
CA THR A 306 8.03 -1.55 33.16
C THR A 306 7.04 -1.80 32.02
N SER A 307 6.71 -3.07 31.78
CA SER A 307 5.67 -3.46 30.83
C SER A 307 4.26 -3.09 31.31
N ASP A 308 3.99 -3.23 32.61
CA ASP A 308 2.71 -2.91 33.24
C ASP A 308 2.47 -1.39 33.26
N LEU A 309 3.49 -0.59 33.58
CA LEU A 309 3.38 0.86 33.60
C LEU A 309 3.03 1.41 32.21
N ALA A 310 3.69 0.91 31.17
CA ALA A 310 3.41 1.30 29.80
C ALA A 310 2.02 0.81 29.35
N SER A 311 1.56 -0.36 29.84
CA SER A 311 0.18 -0.83 29.62
C SER A 311 -0.90 0.03 30.28
N SER A 312 -0.55 0.67 31.40
CA SER A 312 -1.45 1.52 32.19
C SER A 312 -1.39 3.01 31.81
N THR A 313 -0.47 3.39 30.91
CA THR A 313 -0.29 4.79 30.48
C THR A 313 -1.21 5.09 29.30
N GLU A 314 -2.10 6.08 29.43
CA GLU A 314 -2.91 6.53 28.31
C GLU A 314 -2.17 7.62 27.50
N PHE A 315 -1.85 7.33 26.24
CA PHE A 315 -1.28 8.32 25.33
C PHE A 315 -2.39 9.15 24.68
N ARG A 316 -2.37 10.47 24.92
CA ARG A 316 -3.34 11.42 24.37
C ARG A 316 -2.65 12.50 23.53
N VAL A 317 -3.34 12.96 22.51
CA VAL A 317 -2.97 14.06 21.62
C VAL A 317 -3.83 15.26 21.95
N LEU A 318 -3.21 16.42 22.12
CA LEU A 318 -3.86 17.70 22.37
C LEU A 318 -3.84 18.53 21.09
N ASP A 319 -5.02 18.86 20.59
CA ASP A 319 -5.21 19.79 19.47
C ASP A 319 -6.09 20.96 19.93
N GLY A 320 -5.46 22.10 20.18
CA GLY A 320 -6.09 23.22 20.88
C GLY A 320 -6.60 22.80 22.27
N ALA A 321 -7.92 22.89 22.49
CA ALA A 321 -8.59 22.48 23.73
C ALA A 321 -9.06 21.01 23.72
N LEU A 322 -8.98 20.33 22.58
CA LEU A 322 -9.50 18.97 22.42
C LEU A 322 -8.40 17.95 22.75
N SER A 323 -8.62 17.16 23.79
CA SER A 323 -7.77 16.02 24.14
C SER A 323 -8.41 14.73 23.61
N THR A 324 -7.72 14.05 22.71
CA THR A 324 -8.19 12.79 22.12
C THR A 324 -7.10 11.73 22.13
N ARG A 325 -7.51 10.50 21.87
CA ARG A 325 -6.59 9.40 21.64
C ARG A 325 -6.13 9.42 20.16
N PRO A 326 -4.95 8.87 19.81
CA PRO A 326 -4.45 8.88 18.43
C PRO A 326 -5.41 8.28 17.39
N ASP A 327 -6.34 7.38 17.77
CA ASP A 327 -7.36 6.81 16.87
C ASP A 327 -8.21 7.88 16.23
N ASN A 328 -8.56 8.87 17.04
CA ASN A 328 -9.54 9.88 16.72
C ASN A 328 -8.89 11.04 15.95
N GLN A 329 -7.60 10.89 15.62
CA GLN A 329 -6.85 11.82 14.79
C GLN A 329 -6.92 11.40 13.32
N GLY A 330 -6.89 12.36 12.42
CA GLY A 330 -6.78 12.08 10.98
C GLY A 330 -5.52 11.26 10.68
N HIS A 331 -5.56 10.44 9.65
CA HIS A 331 -4.46 9.51 9.37
C HIS A 331 -3.10 10.19 9.12
N GLY A 332 -3.07 11.41 8.59
CA GLY A 332 -1.83 12.20 8.48
C GLY A 332 -1.22 12.55 9.85
N ALA A 333 -2.04 12.91 10.83
CA ALA A 333 -1.60 13.17 12.21
C ALA A 333 -1.13 11.88 12.89
N GLN A 334 -1.84 10.76 12.71
CA GLN A 334 -1.41 9.43 13.18
C GLN A 334 -0.02 9.07 12.65
N ARG A 335 0.21 9.24 11.34
CA ARG A 335 1.49 8.95 10.69
C ARG A 335 2.60 9.87 11.19
N SER A 336 2.27 11.13 11.47
CA SER A 336 3.19 12.11 12.08
C SER A 336 3.59 11.71 13.50
N ILE A 337 2.65 11.19 14.30
CA ILE A 337 2.94 10.68 15.65
C ILE A 337 3.89 9.49 15.58
N VAL A 338 3.65 8.54 14.66
CA VAL A 338 4.56 7.41 14.44
C VAL A 338 5.97 7.91 14.08
N LEU A 339 6.08 8.88 13.16
CA LEU A 339 7.36 9.49 12.82
C LEU A 339 8.05 10.11 14.04
N ALA A 340 7.33 10.89 14.85
CA ALA A 340 7.87 11.54 16.03
C ALA A 340 8.37 10.53 17.07
N LEU A 341 7.61 9.45 17.30
CA LEU A 341 8.01 8.36 18.22
C LEU A 341 9.26 7.62 17.72
N LEU A 342 9.35 7.35 16.41
CA LEU A 342 10.54 6.74 15.80
C LEU A 342 11.76 7.68 15.89
N GLN A 343 11.58 8.98 15.69
CA GLN A 343 12.65 9.97 15.85
C GLN A 343 13.16 10.01 17.29
N MET A 344 12.25 10.05 18.25
CA MET A 344 12.59 10.01 19.67
C MET A 344 13.34 8.72 20.00
N TYR A 345 12.90 7.58 19.48
CA TYR A 345 13.61 6.30 19.64
C TYR A 345 15.06 6.36 19.13
N VAL A 346 15.29 6.93 17.94
CA VAL A 346 16.65 7.10 17.37
C VAL A 346 17.52 8.02 18.24
N GLU A 347 16.98 9.14 18.71
CA GLU A 347 17.72 10.10 19.54
C GLU A 347 18.17 9.49 20.86
N GLN A 348 17.32 8.67 21.48
CA GLN A 348 17.61 8.05 22.78
C GLN A 348 18.62 6.90 22.68
N ASN A 349 18.55 6.11 21.61
CA ASN A 349 19.53 5.04 21.37
C ASN A 349 20.97 5.56 21.23
N ARG A 350 21.16 6.78 20.70
CA ARG A 350 22.50 7.38 20.62
C ARG A 350 23.15 7.67 21.97
N GLN A 351 22.36 7.80 23.03
CA GLN A 351 22.81 8.19 24.37
C GLN A 351 23.08 6.98 25.28
N SER A 352 22.61 5.79 24.92
CA SER A 352 22.64 4.59 25.76
C SER A 352 23.64 3.56 25.21
N ALA A 353 24.95 3.81 25.38
CA ALA A 353 26.00 2.93 24.81
C ALA A 353 26.26 1.63 25.60
N SER A 354 25.52 1.34 26.67
CA SER A 354 25.92 0.38 27.72
C SER A 354 24.90 -0.71 28.05
N ARG A 355 23.86 -0.94 27.25
CA ARG A 355 22.88 -2.02 27.49
C ARG A 355 22.92 -3.04 26.35
N GLU A 356 22.85 -4.33 26.67
CA GLU A 356 22.53 -5.36 25.70
C GLU A 356 21.12 -5.08 25.15
N HIS A 357 21.06 -4.61 23.91
CA HIS A 357 19.80 -4.27 23.27
C HIS A 357 19.24 -5.51 22.57
N GLN A 358 18.00 -5.88 22.87
CA GLN A 358 17.24 -6.79 22.02
C GLN A 358 17.11 -6.17 20.63
N HIS A 359 17.49 -6.92 19.60
CA HIS A 359 17.30 -6.50 18.21
C HIS A 359 15.81 -6.30 17.93
N MET A 360 15.49 -5.19 17.28
CA MET A 360 14.11 -4.88 16.90
C MET A 360 13.91 -5.04 15.39
N LEU A 361 12.71 -5.47 15.00
CA LEU A 361 12.32 -5.65 13.62
C LEU A 361 11.12 -4.73 13.31
N PHE A 362 11.37 -3.67 12.56
CA PHE A 362 10.35 -2.73 12.11
C PHE A 362 9.79 -3.21 10.78
N LEU A 363 8.51 -3.52 10.76
CA LEU A 363 7.77 -3.95 9.56
C LEU A 363 6.76 -2.85 9.23
N ILE A 364 7.02 -2.04 8.21
CA ILE A 364 6.23 -0.82 7.95
C ILE A 364 5.62 -0.87 6.56
N GLU A 365 4.30 -0.89 6.49
CA GLU A 365 3.59 -0.82 5.22
C GLU A 365 3.41 0.63 4.77
N GLU A 366 3.78 0.87 3.50
CA GLU A 366 3.60 2.11 2.74
C GLU A 366 3.87 3.38 3.55
N PRO A 367 5.07 3.55 4.17
CA PRO A 367 5.41 4.63 5.11
C PRO A 367 5.00 6.04 4.65
N GLU A 368 4.89 6.25 3.34
CA GLU A 368 4.42 7.47 2.68
C GLU A 368 2.91 7.78 2.76
N ILE A 369 2.02 6.82 3.01
CA ILE A 369 0.56 7.08 2.99
C ILE A 369 0.24 8.20 4.00
N TYR A 370 -0.55 9.18 3.53
CA TYR A 370 -0.98 10.36 4.30
C TYR A 370 0.13 11.33 4.69
N LEU A 371 1.36 11.16 4.19
CA LEU A 371 2.46 12.10 4.39
C LEU A 371 2.65 13.01 3.17
N HIS A 372 2.88 14.29 3.44
CA HIS A 372 3.37 15.22 2.43
C HIS A 372 4.80 14.83 1.99
N PRO A 373 5.25 15.06 0.74
CA PRO A 373 6.57 14.63 0.25
C PRO A 373 7.77 15.00 1.15
N GLY A 374 7.73 16.19 1.78
CA GLY A 374 8.74 16.59 2.75
C GLY A 374 8.81 15.67 3.99
N MET A 375 7.66 15.18 4.45
CA MET A 375 7.55 14.23 5.56
C MET A 375 7.91 12.81 5.14
N CYS A 376 7.61 12.39 3.91
CA CYS A 376 8.06 11.10 3.37
C CYS A 376 9.60 11.00 3.41
N ARG A 377 10.30 12.07 3.01
CA ARG A 377 11.78 12.14 3.13
C ARG A 377 12.25 12.03 4.57
N ARG A 378 11.61 12.76 5.51
CA ARG A 378 11.93 12.65 6.94
C ARG A 378 11.69 11.24 7.49
N MET A 379 10.59 10.59 7.09
CA MET A 379 10.28 9.21 7.46
C MET A 379 11.38 8.26 6.99
N ARG A 380 11.72 8.30 5.71
CA ARG A 380 12.85 7.54 5.16
C ARG A 380 14.13 7.77 5.95
N ASP A 381 14.50 9.02 6.20
CA ASP A 381 15.75 9.35 6.89
C ASP A 381 15.77 8.82 8.33
N THR A 382 14.63 8.89 9.04
CA THR A 382 14.48 8.29 10.38
C THR A 382 14.64 6.78 10.34
N LEU A 383 13.93 6.10 9.42
CA LEU A 383 14.01 4.65 9.28
C LEU A 383 15.41 4.19 8.88
N LEU A 384 16.09 4.94 8.00
CA LEU A 384 17.47 4.66 7.64
C LEU A 384 18.41 4.80 8.83
N LYS A 385 18.23 5.82 9.68
CA LYS A 385 19.01 5.96 10.92
C LYS A 385 18.79 4.80 11.89
N ILE A 386 17.56 4.27 11.99
CA ILE A 386 17.27 3.07 12.77
C ILE A 386 18.07 1.89 12.21
N ALA A 387 17.95 1.62 10.91
CA ALA A 387 18.64 0.53 10.23
C ALA A 387 20.18 0.65 10.31
N GLN A 388 20.72 1.87 10.35
CA GLN A 388 22.16 2.13 10.49
C GLN A 388 22.66 2.05 11.94
N SER A 389 21.79 2.09 12.93
CA SER A 389 22.18 2.04 14.35
C SER A 389 22.73 0.68 14.78
N GLY A 390 22.41 -0.39 14.04
CA GLY A 390 22.70 -1.78 14.41
C GLY A 390 21.74 -2.37 15.45
N ILE A 391 20.81 -1.57 15.97
CA ILE A 391 19.85 -1.98 17.02
C ILE A 391 18.52 -2.44 16.41
N GLY A 392 18.17 -1.96 15.21
CA GLY A 392 16.92 -2.29 14.55
C GLY A 392 17.09 -2.55 13.06
N GLN A 393 16.31 -3.49 12.55
CA GLN A 393 16.16 -3.78 11.12
C GLN A 393 14.86 -3.16 10.61
N VAL A 394 14.85 -2.64 9.40
CA VAL A 394 13.66 -2.05 8.78
C VAL A 394 13.32 -2.80 7.51
N LEU A 395 12.10 -3.35 7.45
CA LEU A 395 11.50 -3.86 6.23
C LEU A 395 10.27 -3.01 5.95
N CYS A 396 10.18 -2.40 4.77
CA CYS A 396 8.99 -1.66 4.38
C CYS A 396 8.46 -2.06 3.02
N THR A 397 7.15 -1.92 2.83
CA THR A 397 6.54 -1.92 1.49
C THR A 397 6.38 -0.48 1.05
N THR A 398 6.57 -0.16 -0.22
CA THR A 398 6.44 1.22 -0.69
C THR A 398 6.10 1.28 -2.18
N HIS A 399 5.33 2.30 -2.54
CA HIS A 399 5.11 2.77 -3.91
C HIS A 399 5.88 4.07 -4.18
N SER A 400 6.54 4.63 -3.16
CA SER A 400 7.22 5.89 -3.27
C SER A 400 8.69 5.69 -3.68
N PRO A 401 9.11 6.35 -4.78
CA PRO A 401 10.52 6.35 -5.18
C PRO A 401 11.46 6.93 -4.12
N VAL A 402 10.93 7.67 -3.14
CA VAL A 402 11.71 8.31 -2.07
C VAL A 402 12.48 7.27 -1.25
N PHE A 403 11.92 6.06 -1.06
CA PHE A 403 12.52 4.98 -0.25
C PHE A 403 13.51 4.10 -1.03
N LEU A 404 13.77 4.41 -2.30
CA LEU A 404 14.70 3.69 -3.15
C LEU A 404 16.02 4.44 -3.30
N ASP A 405 17.11 3.70 -3.28
CA ASP A 405 18.47 4.20 -3.51
C ASP A 405 19.24 3.20 -4.37
N LEU A 406 19.22 3.47 -5.67
CA LEU A 406 19.77 2.58 -6.69
C LEU A 406 21.31 2.57 -6.70
N ALA A 407 21.93 3.64 -6.20
CA ALA A 407 23.37 3.74 -6.21
C ALA A 407 23.99 2.98 -5.02
N ASP A 408 23.42 3.13 -3.83
CA ASP A 408 24.09 2.70 -2.60
C ASP A 408 23.42 1.55 -1.87
N ARG A 409 22.11 1.38 -2.03
CA ARG A 409 21.32 0.37 -1.32
C ARG A 409 20.46 -0.48 -2.26
N HIS A 410 20.96 -0.75 -3.47
CA HIS A 410 20.23 -1.61 -4.41
C HIS A 410 20.10 -3.06 -3.90
N ASP A 411 20.99 -3.52 -3.03
CA ASP A 411 20.87 -4.81 -2.33
C ASP A 411 19.70 -4.88 -1.32
N GLY A 412 19.24 -3.71 -0.89
CA GLY A 412 18.05 -3.52 -0.06
C GLY A 412 16.76 -3.35 -0.85
N ILE A 413 16.72 -3.65 -2.15
CA ILE A 413 15.51 -3.52 -2.97
C ILE A 413 15.01 -4.89 -3.41
N VAL A 414 13.72 -5.13 -3.22
CA VAL A 414 13.00 -6.32 -3.70
C VAL A 414 11.87 -5.86 -4.62
N ILE A 415 11.86 -6.36 -5.85
CA ILE A 415 10.76 -6.14 -6.79
C ILE A 415 9.86 -7.36 -6.77
N LEU A 416 8.59 -7.16 -6.41
CA LEU A 416 7.53 -8.15 -6.55
C LEU A 416 6.79 -7.96 -7.87
N ARG A 417 6.74 -9.04 -8.65
CA ARG A 417 5.92 -9.13 -9.86
C ARG A 417 4.96 -10.30 -9.75
N LYS A 418 3.83 -10.24 -10.45
CA LYS A 418 2.96 -11.40 -10.60
C LYS A 418 3.34 -12.16 -11.85
N LYS A 419 3.59 -13.46 -11.70
CA LYS A 419 3.75 -14.40 -12.80
C LYS A 419 2.81 -15.57 -12.57
N ASP A 420 2.01 -15.90 -13.59
CA ASP A 420 1.01 -16.97 -13.52
C ASP A 420 0.05 -16.86 -12.30
N GLY A 421 -0.28 -15.62 -11.91
CA GLY A 421 -1.16 -15.33 -10.76
C GLY A 421 -0.49 -15.40 -9.38
N HIS A 422 0.78 -15.78 -9.31
CA HIS A 422 1.56 -15.87 -8.07
C HIS A 422 2.61 -14.76 -7.97
N PRO A 423 2.91 -14.28 -6.75
CA PRO A 423 3.97 -13.30 -6.55
C PRO A 423 5.35 -13.96 -6.66
N GLU A 424 6.24 -13.36 -7.44
CA GLU A 424 7.66 -13.69 -7.55
C GLU A 424 8.50 -12.50 -7.10
N ALA A 425 9.52 -12.78 -6.29
CA ALA A 425 10.45 -11.78 -5.77
C ALA A 425 11.76 -11.79 -6.56
N HIS A 426 12.15 -10.61 -7.05
CA HIS A 426 13.45 -10.37 -7.66
C HIS A 426 14.24 -9.45 -6.75
N GLN A 427 15.28 -9.98 -6.14
CA GLN A 427 16.18 -9.26 -5.25
C GLN A 427 17.61 -9.39 -5.75
N ARG A 428 18.40 -8.34 -5.53
CA ARG A 428 19.86 -8.44 -5.60
C ARG A 428 20.45 -8.39 -4.21
N THR A 429 21.47 -9.20 -3.97
CA THR A 429 22.12 -9.33 -2.65
C THR A 429 23.60 -9.00 -2.70
N ALA A 430 24.11 -8.60 -3.87
CA ALA A 430 25.51 -8.23 -4.09
C ALA A 430 25.57 -6.83 -4.71
N ASP A 431 26.70 -6.14 -4.49
CA ASP A 431 26.94 -4.82 -5.09
C ASP A 431 27.00 -4.96 -6.62
N VAL A 432 26.15 -4.20 -7.32
CA VAL A 432 26.10 -4.15 -8.79
C VAL A 432 27.35 -3.45 -9.35
N PHE A 433 28.03 -2.64 -8.52
CA PHE A 433 29.24 -1.92 -8.88
C PHE A 433 30.47 -2.61 -8.27
N ASP A 434 31.38 -3.09 -9.11
CA ASP A 434 32.52 -3.94 -8.72
C ASP A 434 33.70 -3.21 -8.05
N GLN A 435 33.47 -1.97 -7.60
CA GLN A 435 34.48 -1.07 -7.00
C GLN A 435 35.66 -0.70 -7.92
N SER A 436 35.63 -1.05 -9.21
CA SER A 436 36.60 -0.56 -10.20
C SER A 436 36.55 0.97 -10.33
N ALA A 437 37.60 1.57 -10.90
CA ALA A 437 37.64 3.02 -11.13
C ALA A 437 36.45 3.48 -12.01
N THR A 438 36.10 2.68 -13.01
CA THR A 438 34.94 2.91 -13.90
C THR A 438 33.63 2.88 -13.12
N ASP A 439 33.44 1.89 -12.26
CA ASP A 439 32.20 1.71 -11.52
C ASP A 439 32.01 2.74 -10.41
N LYS A 440 33.11 3.22 -9.81
CA LYS A 440 33.07 4.37 -8.90
C LYS A 440 32.53 5.62 -9.60
N VAL A 441 32.95 5.88 -10.84
CA VAL A 441 32.45 7.01 -11.64
C VAL A 441 30.99 6.81 -12.02
N GLN A 442 30.60 5.60 -12.47
CA GLN A 442 29.22 5.29 -12.82
C GLN A 442 28.27 5.43 -11.63
N ARG A 443 28.66 4.89 -10.46
CA ARG A 443 27.91 5.05 -9.22
C ARG A 443 27.77 6.52 -8.82
N ALA A 444 28.83 7.32 -8.95
CA ALA A 444 28.76 8.76 -8.69
C ALA A 444 27.80 9.50 -9.64
N ARG A 445 27.79 9.14 -10.93
CA ARG A 445 26.84 9.68 -11.92
C ARG A 445 25.40 9.29 -11.60
N LEU A 446 25.15 8.03 -11.24
CA LEU A 446 23.82 7.57 -10.84
C LEU A 446 23.34 8.29 -9.56
N ARG A 447 24.19 8.46 -8.55
CA ARG A 447 23.90 9.27 -7.35
C ARG A 447 23.51 10.69 -7.70
N MET A 448 24.22 11.32 -8.65
CA MET A 448 23.88 12.66 -9.12
C MET A 448 22.44 12.68 -9.63
N LEU A 449 22.09 11.81 -10.58
CA LEU A 449 20.76 11.79 -11.18
C LEU A 449 19.64 11.47 -10.20
N LEU A 450 19.84 10.51 -9.28
CA LEU A 450 18.88 10.19 -8.23
C LEU A 450 18.46 11.41 -7.38
N ASN A 451 19.35 12.39 -7.24
CA ASN A 451 19.06 13.62 -6.50
C ASN A 451 18.29 14.66 -7.32
N PHE A 452 18.31 14.58 -8.66
CA PHE A 452 17.75 15.59 -9.55
C PHE A 452 16.51 15.14 -10.33
N ASP A 453 16.31 13.84 -10.51
CA ASP A 453 15.24 13.30 -11.36
C ASP A 453 14.48 12.15 -10.66
N PRO A 454 13.24 12.40 -10.18
CA PRO A 454 12.39 11.37 -9.60
C PRO A 454 12.04 10.22 -10.56
N ALA A 455 12.03 10.47 -11.88
CA ALA A 455 11.64 9.48 -12.89
C ALA A 455 12.61 8.28 -12.96
N VAL A 456 13.84 8.45 -12.47
CA VAL A 456 14.84 7.38 -12.33
C VAL A 456 14.33 6.23 -11.48
N ASN A 457 13.69 6.55 -10.35
CA ASN A 457 13.17 5.54 -9.43
C ASN A 457 11.78 5.05 -9.89
N GLU A 458 11.08 5.80 -10.73
CA GLU A 458 9.81 5.37 -11.33
C GLU A 458 9.97 4.15 -12.24
N ALA A 459 11.15 3.99 -12.87
CA ALA A 459 11.48 2.86 -13.75
C ALA A 459 11.21 1.47 -13.13
N PHE A 460 11.28 1.37 -11.81
CA PHE A 460 11.05 0.14 -11.05
C PHE A 460 9.56 -0.23 -10.90
N PHE A 461 8.67 0.71 -11.23
CA PHE A 461 7.23 0.57 -11.19
C PHE A 461 6.59 0.52 -12.58
N SER A 462 7.38 0.68 -13.64
CA SER A 462 6.90 0.82 -15.02
C SER A 462 6.78 -0.51 -15.74
N GLU A 463 5.80 -0.62 -16.64
CA GLU A 463 5.68 -1.77 -17.55
C GLU A 463 6.79 -1.76 -18.60
N LYS A 464 7.13 -0.57 -19.11
CA LYS A 464 8.16 -0.37 -20.12
C LYS A 464 9.11 0.74 -19.70
N VAL A 465 10.40 0.56 -19.96
CA VAL A 465 11.44 1.56 -19.71
C VAL A 465 12.13 1.94 -21.03
N CYS A 466 12.33 3.24 -21.25
CA CYS A 466 13.14 3.77 -22.35
C CYS A 466 14.15 4.77 -21.80
N LEU A 467 15.43 4.52 -22.02
CA LEU A 467 16.52 5.44 -21.71
C LEU A 467 16.74 6.35 -22.91
N VAL A 468 16.78 7.66 -22.68
CA VAL A 468 17.13 8.65 -23.70
C VAL A 468 18.34 9.45 -23.24
N GLU A 469 19.16 9.88 -24.18
CA GLU A 469 20.37 10.62 -23.87
C GLU A 469 20.10 11.99 -23.22
N GLY A 470 19.16 12.79 -23.74
CA GLY A 470 18.95 14.17 -23.28
C GLY A 470 17.52 14.71 -23.36
N ASP A 471 17.40 16.03 -23.12
CA ASP A 471 16.13 16.76 -23.17
C ASP A 471 15.60 16.93 -24.60
N CYS A 472 16.48 16.80 -25.61
CA CYS A 472 16.16 16.93 -27.02
C CYS A 472 15.15 15.85 -27.46
N GLU A 473 15.43 14.61 -27.08
CA GLU A 473 14.58 13.44 -27.37
C GLU A 473 13.24 13.55 -26.63
N LEU A 474 13.24 13.97 -25.36
CA LEU A 474 12.01 14.17 -24.60
C LEU A 474 11.09 15.19 -25.27
N ALA A 475 11.64 16.35 -25.67
CA ALA A 475 10.89 17.40 -26.36
C ALA A 475 10.34 16.92 -27.71
N ALA A 476 11.13 16.12 -28.44
CA ALA A 476 10.69 15.54 -29.71
C ALA A 476 9.47 14.63 -29.54
N ILE A 477 9.45 13.76 -28.53
CA ILE A 477 8.34 12.82 -28.29
C ILE A 477 7.03 13.58 -28.07
N ASP A 478 7.04 14.61 -27.21
CA ASP A 478 5.84 15.39 -26.92
C ASP A 478 5.40 16.27 -28.10
N ALA A 479 6.34 16.83 -28.87
CA ALA A 479 6.03 17.59 -30.08
C ALA A 479 5.43 16.71 -31.19
N VAL A 480 5.99 15.53 -31.45
CA VAL A 480 5.44 14.56 -32.41
C VAL A 480 4.03 14.14 -32.00
N ALA A 481 3.82 13.82 -30.73
CA ALA A 481 2.50 13.42 -30.25
C ALA A 481 1.45 14.52 -30.48
N ARG A 482 1.77 15.78 -30.17
CA ARG A 482 0.88 16.93 -30.45
C ARG A 482 0.57 17.04 -31.93
N LYS A 483 1.60 17.02 -32.79
CA LYS A 483 1.44 17.15 -34.25
C LYS A 483 0.59 16.03 -34.86
N LEU A 484 0.81 14.79 -34.44
CA LEU A 484 0.04 13.65 -34.91
C LEU A 484 -1.40 13.64 -34.36
N CYS A 485 -1.63 14.19 -33.17
CA CYS A 485 -3.00 14.42 -32.66
C CYS A 485 -3.73 15.49 -33.48
N GLU A 486 -3.07 16.60 -33.81
CA GLU A 486 -3.65 17.71 -34.59
C GLU A 486 -4.01 17.29 -36.02
N SER A 487 -3.18 16.46 -36.65
CA SER A 487 -3.44 15.88 -37.98
C SER A 487 -4.46 14.74 -37.97
N GLY A 488 -4.88 14.26 -36.80
CA GLY A 488 -5.81 13.13 -36.66
C GLY A 488 -5.19 11.76 -36.94
N GLU A 489 -3.88 11.66 -37.06
CA GLU A 489 -3.15 10.40 -37.26
C GLU A 489 -2.93 9.62 -35.95
N LEU A 490 -3.07 10.29 -34.80
CA LEU A 490 -2.87 9.72 -33.47
C LEU A 490 -4.10 9.96 -32.60
N SER A 491 -4.56 8.92 -31.91
CA SER A 491 -5.58 9.07 -30.87
C SER A 491 -4.92 9.53 -29.57
N GLY A 492 -5.26 10.75 -29.12
CA GLY A 492 -4.71 11.30 -27.87
C GLY A 492 -4.93 10.40 -26.65
N SER A 493 -6.07 9.72 -26.54
CA SER A 493 -6.33 8.79 -25.43
C SER A 493 -5.43 7.55 -25.48
N LYS A 494 -5.24 6.95 -26.65
CA LYS A 494 -4.33 5.80 -26.83
C LYS A 494 -2.88 6.20 -26.59
N TYR A 495 -2.45 7.36 -27.09
CA TYR A 495 -1.13 7.91 -26.81
C TYR A 495 -0.90 8.10 -25.31
N LEU A 496 -1.84 8.73 -24.60
CA LEU A 496 -1.72 8.94 -23.15
C LEU A 496 -1.61 7.62 -22.39
N LEU A 497 -2.33 6.57 -22.80
CA LEU A 497 -2.19 5.24 -22.21
C LEU A 497 -0.80 4.65 -22.48
N ALA A 498 -0.32 4.68 -23.72
CA ALA A 498 1.01 4.18 -24.10
C ALA A 498 2.13 4.93 -23.37
N ARG A 499 2.01 6.26 -23.27
CA ARG A 499 2.95 7.14 -22.59
C ARG A 499 2.97 6.94 -21.07
N ARG A 500 1.84 6.57 -20.46
CA ARG A 500 1.75 6.23 -19.02
C ARG A 500 2.29 4.84 -18.71
N ALA A 501 2.17 3.90 -19.64
CA ALA A 501 2.77 2.57 -19.52
C ALA A 501 4.30 2.58 -19.71
N THR A 502 4.84 3.62 -20.37
CA THR A 502 6.26 3.75 -20.69
C THR A 502 6.91 4.88 -19.90
N THR A 503 7.85 4.53 -19.01
CA THR A 503 8.72 5.51 -18.35
C THR A 503 9.92 5.80 -19.22
N ILE A 504 10.02 7.06 -19.64
CA ILE A 504 11.16 7.56 -20.42
C ILE A 504 12.08 8.30 -19.45
N ILE A 505 13.33 7.86 -19.35
CA ILE A 505 14.33 8.38 -18.42
C ILE A 505 15.36 9.18 -19.20
N ASN A 506 15.47 10.46 -18.90
CA ASN A 506 16.56 11.28 -19.42
C ASN A 506 17.85 11.00 -18.62
N CYS A 507 18.83 10.41 -19.29
CA CYS A 507 20.11 10.03 -18.69
C CYS A 507 21.09 11.21 -18.55
N ARG A 508 20.73 12.39 -19.07
CA ARG A 508 21.51 13.63 -19.07
C ARG A 508 22.94 13.41 -19.56
N GLY A 509 23.05 12.69 -20.67
CA GLY A 509 24.28 12.38 -21.37
C GLY A 509 24.58 10.88 -21.46
N LYS A 510 25.22 10.51 -22.56
CA LYS A 510 25.62 9.14 -22.92
C LYS A 510 26.28 8.36 -21.80
N TRP A 511 27.18 9.02 -21.08
CA TRP A 511 28.03 8.46 -20.04
C TRP A 511 27.30 7.95 -18.80
N THR A 512 26.02 8.29 -18.62
CA THR A 512 25.21 7.80 -17.52
C THR A 512 24.34 6.61 -17.91
N ILE A 513 24.11 6.39 -19.21
CA ILE A 513 23.30 5.28 -19.72
C ILE A 513 23.82 3.92 -19.20
N PRO A 514 25.13 3.60 -19.27
CA PRO A 514 25.64 2.32 -18.76
C PRO A 514 25.36 2.09 -17.27
N ALA A 515 25.32 3.16 -16.46
CA ALA A 515 25.04 3.05 -15.04
C ALA A 515 23.60 2.59 -14.79
N PHE A 516 22.62 3.07 -15.59
CA PHE A 516 21.24 2.58 -15.53
C PHE A 516 21.14 1.15 -16.05
N GLN A 517 21.75 0.86 -17.19
CA GLN A 517 21.70 -0.47 -17.79
C GLN A 517 22.17 -1.53 -16.80
N LYS A 518 23.28 -1.29 -16.08
CA LYS A 518 23.76 -2.20 -15.03
C LYS A 518 22.71 -2.47 -13.95
N VAL A 519 22.05 -1.43 -13.45
CA VAL A 519 21.02 -1.57 -12.42
C VAL A 519 19.79 -2.27 -12.99
N LEU A 520 19.25 -1.85 -14.13
CA LEU A 520 18.07 -2.47 -14.77
C LEU A 520 18.33 -3.94 -15.10
N ASN A 521 19.51 -4.25 -15.64
CA ASN A 521 19.98 -5.61 -15.91
C ASN A 521 20.10 -6.44 -14.64
N ALA A 522 20.50 -5.84 -13.53
CA ALA A 522 20.52 -6.52 -12.26
C ALA A 522 19.08 -6.84 -11.85
N PHE A 523 18.13 -5.94 -11.97
CA PHE A 523 16.74 -6.21 -11.56
C PHE A 523 15.87 -6.97 -12.58
N ASP A 524 16.44 -7.42 -13.70
CA ASP A 524 15.71 -8.07 -14.79
C ASP A 524 14.54 -7.20 -15.31
N ILE A 525 14.85 -5.90 -15.47
CA ILE A 525 13.96 -4.91 -16.05
C ILE A 525 14.40 -4.69 -17.49
N HIS A 526 13.52 -5.01 -18.43
CA HIS A 526 13.77 -4.77 -19.85
C HIS A 526 13.67 -3.29 -20.19
N TYR A 527 14.53 -2.84 -21.10
CA TYR A 527 14.58 -1.45 -21.51
C TYR A 527 14.97 -1.28 -22.97
N ARG A 528 14.69 -0.09 -23.47
CA ARG A 528 15.16 0.41 -24.78
C ARG A 528 16.09 1.59 -24.56
N VAL A 529 17.05 1.82 -25.45
CA VAL A 529 18.01 2.92 -25.34
C VAL A 529 18.02 3.74 -26.60
N ILE A 530 17.96 5.07 -26.47
CA ILE A 530 18.14 6.02 -27.57
C ILE A 530 19.32 6.92 -27.25
N TYR A 531 20.31 6.95 -28.14
CA TYR A 531 21.53 7.74 -27.95
C TYR A 531 22.19 8.14 -29.27
N ASP A 532 23.01 9.18 -29.22
CA ASP A 532 23.76 9.68 -30.37
C ASP A 532 25.05 8.87 -30.55
N LEU A 533 25.60 8.75 -31.76
CA LEU A 533 26.91 8.09 -31.93
C LEU A 533 28.05 9.02 -31.53
N ASP A 534 27.91 10.33 -31.78
CA ASP A 534 28.98 11.34 -31.69
C ASP A 534 30.27 10.94 -32.43
N GLU A 535 31.23 11.85 -32.48
CA GLU A 535 32.53 11.61 -33.12
C GLU A 535 33.65 11.51 -32.07
N GLY A 536 34.54 10.52 -32.23
CA GLY A 536 35.81 10.39 -31.50
C GLY A 536 35.91 9.18 -30.57
N ASP A 537 37.15 8.77 -30.26
CA ASP A 537 37.47 7.53 -29.54
C ASP A 537 36.72 7.36 -28.19
N GLN A 538 36.47 8.47 -27.49
CA GLN A 538 35.75 8.45 -26.22
C GLN A 538 34.26 8.13 -26.40
N ALA A 539 33.64 8.64 -27.47
CA ALA A 539 32.25 8.33 -27.81
C ALA A 539 32.12 6.88 -28.26
N ASP A 540 33.05 6.39 -29.09
CA ASP A 540 33.09 4.99 -29.54
C ASP A 540 33.20 4.02 -28.36
N SER A 541 34.05 4.33 -27.39
CA SER A 541 34.16 3.51 -26.17
C SER A 541 32.85 3.50 -25.36
N ALA A 542 32.14 4.63 -25.26
CA ALA A 542 30.87 4.68 -24.56
C ALA A 542 29.77 3.92 -25.32
N ASN A 543 29.72 4.05 -26.65
CA ASN A 543 28.78 3.36 -27.53
C ASN A 543 28.96 1.83 -27.42
N ALA A 544 30.22 1.36 -27.48
CA ALA A 544 30.54 -0.07 -27.31
C ALA A 544 30.08 -0.60 -25.95
N GLN A 545 30.24 0.19 -24.89
CA GLN A 545 29.81 -0.19 -23.55
C GLN A 545 28.28 -0.27 -23.42
N ILE A 546 27.54 0.63 -24.07
CA ILE A 546 26.07 0.61 -24.08
C ILE A 546 25.57 -0.67 -24.76
N GLU A 547 26.15 -1.02 -25.91
CA GLU A 547 25.80 -2.20 -26.68
C GLU A 547 26.15 -3.51 -25.95
N GLU A 548 27.32 -3.58 -25.29
CA GLU A 548 27.72 -4.75 -24.49
C GLU A 548 26.75 -5.05 -23.34
N LEU A 549 26.10 -4.02 -22.80
CA LEU A 549 25.17 -4.15 -21.68
C LEU A 549 23.74 -4.52 -22.11
N LEU A 550 23.39 -4.53 -23.39
CA LEU A 550 22.06 -4.97 -23.84
C LEU A 550 21.87 -6.48 -23.61
N LYS A 551 20.72 -6.89 -23.08
CA LYS A 551 20.35 -8.31 -22.90
C LYS A 551 19.28 -8.75 -23.90
N GLY A 552 19.00 -10.05 -23.94
CA GLY A 552 17.94 -10.61 -24.78
C GLY A 552 16.58 -9.99 -24.45
N GLY A 553 16.02 -9.24 -25.40
CA GLY A 553 14.77 -8.48 -25.24
C GLY A 553 14.94 -6.97 -25.18
N ASP A 554 16.17 -6.47 -24.98
CA ASP A 554 16.49 -5.05 -25.03
C ASP A 554 16.88 -4.64 -26.46
N SER A 555 16.77 -3.36 -26.77
CA SER A 555 17.18 -2.82 -28.09
C SER A 555 17.65 -1.37 -27.99
N SER A 556 18.51 -0.97 -28.92
CA SER A 556 19.00 0.41 -29.08
C SER A 556 18.49 1.05 -30.38
N LEU A 557 18.41 2.38 -30.37
CA LEU A 557 18.24 3.24 -31.54
C LEU A 557 19.31 4.33 -31.50
N THR A 558 20.15 4.37 -32.54
CA THR A 558 21.30 5.27 -32.62
C THR A 558 21.08 6.37 -33.65
N HIS A 559 21.56 7.58 -33.39
CA HIS A 559 21.57 8.69 -34.36
C HIS A 559 22.99 9.04 -34.81
N GLU A 560 23.21 9.06 -36.12
CA GLU A 560 24.53 9.38 -36.69
C GLU A 560 24.53 10.77 -37.37
N PRO A 561 25.45 11.68 -36.99
CA PRO A 561 26.29 11.61 -35.78
C PRO A 561 25.52 11.96 -34.49
N ASN A 562 24.41 12.70 -34.58
CA ASN A 562 23.58 13.12 -33.45
C ASN A 562 22.12 13.31 -33.85
N PHE A 563 21.23 13.45 -32.87
CA PHE A 563 19.78 13.55 -33.06
C PHE A 563 19.39 14.63 -34.08
N GLU A 564 19.93 15.84 -33.93
CA GLU A 564 19.54 16.98 -34.76
C GLU A 564 19.89 16.78 -36.23
N LYS A 565 21.10 16.31 -36.50
CA LYS A 565 21.58 16.10 -37.86
C LYS A 565 20.93 14.86 -38.49
N PHE A 566 20.72 13.81 -37.71
CA PHE A 566 20.06 12.61 -38.21
C PHE A 566 18.59 12.85 -38.55
N ILE A 567 17.85 13.56 -37.70
CA ILE A 567 16.42 13.80 -37.91
C ILE A 567 16.17 14.96 -38.87
N PHE A 568 16.85 16.09 -38.72
CA PHE A 568 16.52 17.34 -39.44
C PHE A 568 17.55 17.74 -40.50
N ASP A 569 18.69 17.04 -40.62
CA ASP A 569 19.83 17.43 -41.46
C ASP A 569 20.39 18.82 -41.11
N GLU A 570 20.28 19.20 -39.82
CA GLU A 570 20.73 20.49 -39.29
C GLU A 570 21.74 20.30 -38.15
N THR A 571 22.43 21.38 -37.77
CA THR A 571 23.35 21.38 -36.63
C THR A 571 23.03 22.55 -35.72
N TRP A 572 22.75 22.27 -34.44
CA TRP A 572 22.36 23.28 -33.47
C TRP A 572 23.36 23.35 -32.32
N ARG A 573 23.64 24.58 -31.85
CA ARG A 573 24.60 24.85 -30.78
C ARG A 573 23.96 25.16 -29.43
N THR A 574 22.78 25.75 -29.42
CA THR A 574 22.06 26.20 -28.21
C THR A 574 20.57 25.92 -28.35
N ASP A 575 19.85 25.87 -27.22
CA ASP A 575 18.39 25.72 -27.17
C ASP A 575 17.84 24.54 -27.99
N LYS A 576 18.55 23.42 -27.97
CA LYS A 576 18.20 22.21 -28.72
C LYS A 576 16.74 21.76 -28.48
N PRO A 577 16.23 21.63 -27.23
CA PRO A 577 14.85 21.17 -26.99
C PRO A 577 13.79 22.12 -27.58
N TRP A 578 14.02 23.43 -27.46
CA TRP A 578 13.14 24.44 -28.07
C TRP A 578 13.19 24.38 -29.59
N THR A 579 14.37 24.23 -30.17
CA THR A 579 14.57 24.17 -31.62
C THR A 579 13.90 22.93 -32.23
N VAL A 580 14.05 21.76 -31.61
CA VAL A 580 13.30 20.54 -31.97
C VAL A 580 11.80 20.82 -32.00
N THR A 581 11.26 21.34 -30.90
CA THR A 581 9.83 21.55 -30.73
C THR A 581 9.29 22.47 -31.81
N LYS A 582 9.98 23.58 -32.04
CA LYS A 582 9.63 24.56 -33.06
C LYS A 582 9.65 23.95 -34.47
N ARG A 583 10.68 23.18 -34.82
CA ARG A 583 10.77 22.57 -36.16
C ARG A 583 9.71 21.52 -36.41
N ILE A 584 9.31 20.76 -35.40
CA ILE A 584 8.23 19.78 -35.52
C ILE A 584 6.87 20.48 -35.66
N ASP A 585 6.63 21.51 -34.85
CA ASP A 585 5.37 22.27 -34.88
C ASP A 585 5.20 23.01 -36.22
N GLU A 586 6.28 23.59 -36.77
CA GLU A 586 6.29 24.31 -38.06
C GLU A 586 6.29 23.39 -39.29
N ALA A 587 6.68 22.12 -39.16
CA ALA A 587 6.71 21.17 -40.29
C ALA A 587 5.30 20.88 -40.80
N SER A 588 5.13 20.66 -42.10
CA SER A 588 3.83 20.22 -42.66
C SER A 588 3.49 18.79 -42.24
N GLU A 589 4.49 17.90 -42.26
CA GLU A 589 4.38 16.49 -41.92
C GLU A 589 5.59 16.04 -41.09
N CYS A 590 5.42 15.02 -40.24
CA CYS A 590 6.53 14.40 -39.53
C CYS A 590 7.32 13.49 -40.49
N ASN A 591 8.64 13.63 -40.51
CA ASN A 591 9.47 12.78 -41.36
C ASN A 591 9.53 11.32 -40.84
N GLU A 592 9.88 10.37 -41.72
CA GLU A 592 9.89 8.94 -41.39
C GLU A 592 10.88 8.59 -40.26
N ARG A 593 12.02 9.29 -40.19
CA ARG A 593 13.02 9.06 -39.14
C ARG A 593 12.46 9.43 -37.75
N LEU A 594 11.74 10.55 -37.67
CA LEU A 594 11.10 11.04 -36.46
C LEU A 594 9.94 10.14 -36.02
N LEU A 595 9.17 9.59 -36.98
CA LEU A 595 8.14 8.59 -36.68
C LEU A 595 8.73 7.30 -36.13
N LYS A 596 9.82 6.78 -36.73
CA LYS A 596 10.53 5.60 -36.20
C LYS A 596 11.08 5.84 -34.80
N PHE A 597 11.67 7.01 -34.56
CA PHE A 597 12.10 7.42 -33.22
C PHE A 597 10.94 7.41 -32.22
N PHE A 598 9.79 7.98 -32.59
CA PHE A 598 8.60 8.05 -31.73
C PHE A 598 8.03 6.67 -31.40
N GLU A 599 7.88 5.80 -32.40
CA GLU A 599 7.45 4.40 -32.21
C GLU A 599 8.43 3.63 -31.33
N PHE A 600 9.73 3.80 -31.56
CA PHE A 600 10.78 3.17 -30.77
C PHE A 600 10.78 3.67 -29.33
N ALA A 601 10.52 4.95 -29.07
CA ALA A 601 10.47 5.52 -27.72
C ALA A 601 9.26 4.98 -26.93
N LEU A 602 8.08 4.88 -27.55
CA LEU A 602 6.87 4.34 -26.91
C LEU A 602 6.83 2.81 -26.85
N GLY A 603 7.50 2.13 -27.79
CA GLY A 603 7.55 0.67 -27.85
C GLY A 603 6.22 0.10 -28.27
N GLN A 604 5.52 0.85 -29.13
CA GLN A 604 4.29 0.50 -29.80
C GLN A 604 4.28 1.15 -31.19
N PRO A 605 3.83 0.44 -32.23
CA PRO A 605 3.72 1.00 -33.56
C PRO A 605 2.59 2.04 -33.62
N LEU A 606 2.75 3.06 -34.47
CA LEU A 606 1.78 4.12 -34.65
C LEU A 606 0.42 3.56 -35.11
N SER A 607 0.42 2.43 -35.84
CA SER A 607 -0.79 1.73 -36.26
C SER A 607 -1.72 1.35 -35.11
N GLU A 608 -1.19 1.01 -33.94
CA GLU A 608 -1.99 0.69 -32.75
C GLU A 608 -2.58 1.95 -32.10
N LEU A 609 -1.86 3.07 -32.24
CA LEU A 609 -2.20 4.37 -31.66
C LEU A 609 -3.13 5.21 -32.55
N ARG A 610 -3.34 4.81 -33.81
CA ARG A 610 -4.29 5.47 -34.71
C ARG A 610 -5.71 5.46 -34.14
N PRO A 611 -6.49 6.53 -34.37
CA PRO A 611 -7.91 6.50 -34.08
C PRO A 611 -8.58 5.38 -34.88
N GLU A 612 -9.59 4.74 -34.28
CA GLU A 612 -10.35 3.71 -34.97
C GLU A 612 -10.93 4.32 -36.26
N SER A 613 -10.75 3.63 -37.40
CA SER A 613 -11.28 4.10 -38.66
C SER A 613 -12.81 4.16 -38.57
N VAL A 614 -13.35 5.37 -38.44
CA VAL A 614 -14.77 5.59 -38.72
C VAL A 614 -14.90 5.38 -40.22
N ALA A 615 -15.52 4.26 -40.63
CA ALA A 615 -15.82 4.04 -42.04
C ALA A 615 -16.55 5.29 -42.58
N PRO A 616 -16.16 5.83 -43.75
CA PRO A 616 -16.90 6.93 -44.33
C PRO A 616 -18.35 6.49 -44.45
N ALA A 617 -19.25 7.24 -43.83
CA ALA A 617 -20.67 6.97 -43.92
C ALA A 617 -21.03 6.99 -45.41
N THR A 618 -21.27 5.81 -45.99
CA THR A 618 -21.81 5.68 -47.33
C THR A 618 -23.06 6.53 -47.38
N ALA A 619 -23.10 7.50 -48.29
CA ALA A 619 -24.17 8.50 -48.39
C ALA A 619 -25.59 7.90 -48.61
N ASP A 620 -25.70 6.59 -48.83
CA ASP A 620 -26.96 5.86 -48.98
C ASP A 620 -27.16 4.68 -48.00
N ALA A 621 -26.33 4.54 -46.97
CA ALA A 621 -26.65 3.59 -45.89
C ALA A 621 -27.49 4.28 -44.82
N ALA A 622 -28.74 3.85 -44.70
CA ALA A 622 -29.56 4.11 -43.52
C ALA A 622 -28.71 3.84 -42.26
N PRO A 623 -28.79 4.72 -41.23
CA PRO A 623 -27.90 4.67 -40.07
C PRO A 623 -27.88 3.25 -39.50
N PRO A 624 -26.70 2.70 -39.16
CA PRO A 624 -26.63 1.36 -38.62
C PRO A 624 -27.56 1.29 -37.43
N GLN A 625 -28.50 0.35 -37.46
CA GLN A 625 -29.22 -0.04 -36.26
C GLN A 625 -28.19 -0.61 -35.32
N VAL A 626 -27.61 0.26 -34.49
CA VAL A 626 -26.99 -0.13 -33.24
C VAL A 626 -28.04 -1.01 -32.58
N ASN A 627 -27.72 -2.30 -32.43
CA ASN A 627 -28.38 -3.15 -31.46
C ASN A 627 -28.10 -2.52 -30.09
N ARG A 628 -28.84 -1.46 -29.79
CA ARG A 628 -28.98 -0.93 -28.45
C ARG A 628 -29.47 -2.13 -27.69
N THR A 629 -28.62 -2.66 -26.80
CA THR A 629 -29.05 -3.50 -25.69
C THR A 629 -30.42 -3.01 -25.27
N ARG A 630 -31.44 -3.85 -25.47
CA ARG A 630 -32.86 -3.51 -25.33
C ARG A 630 -32.97 -2.46 -24.23
N ARG A 631 -33.36 -1.22 -24.60
CA ARG A 631 -33.75 -0.18 -23.64
C ARG A 631 -34.78 -0.84 -22.72
N ARG A 632 -34.36 -1.39 -21.58
CA ARG A 632 -35.29 -1.82 -20.53
C ARG A 632 -36.05 -0.55 -20.18
N ASN A 633 -37.37 -0.62 -20.40
CA ASN A 633 -38.31 0.48 -20.42
C ASN A 633 -37.95 1.60 -19.42
N LEU A 634 -37.48 2.75 -19.93
CA LEU A 634 -37.21 3.96 -19.12
C LEU A 634 -38.43 4.37 -18.28
N ARG A 635 -39.63 4.18 -18.83
CA ARG A 635 -40.91 4.40 -18.11
C ARG A 635 -41.10 3.44 -16.94
N ASN A 636 -40.58 2.21 -17.01
CA ASN A 636 -40.66 1.27 -15.89
C ASN A 636 -39.73 1.71 -14.75
N ARG A 637 -38.57 2.27 -15.06
CA ARG A 637 -37.62 2.77 -14.06
C ARG A 637 -38.10 4.05 -13.36
N LEU A 638 -38.81 4.93 -14.06
CA LEU A 638 -39.51 6.08 -13.45
C LEU A 638 -40.73 5.65 -12.62
N LYS A 639 -41.40 4.56 -13.01
CA LYS A 639 -42.48 3.94 -12.23
C LYS A 639 -41.97 3.22 -10.97
N GLU A 640 -40.80 2.58 -11.04
CA GLU A 640 -40.12 1.98 -9.87
C GLU A 640 -39.69 3.02 -8.83
N LEU A 641 -39.61 4.30 -9.22
CA LEU A 641 -39.24 5.45 -8.37
C LEU A 641 -40.45 6.35 -8.04
N GLU A 642 -41.67 5.80 -8.16
CA GLU A 642 -42.94 6.42 -7.75
C GLU A 642 -43.30 7.79 -8.39
N VAL A 643 -42.74 8.12 -9.57
CA VAL A 643 -43.11 9.36 -10.28
C VAL A 643 -44.56 9.25 -10.82
N PRO A 644 -45.45 10.25 -10.58
CA PRO A 644 -46.84 10.22 -11.03
C PRO A 644 -47.01 9.98 -12.54
N HIS A 645 -48.04 9.22 -12.91
CA HIS A 645 -48.19 8.71 -14.28
C HIS A 645 -48.55 9.80 -15.32
N ASP A 646 -49.34 10.78 -14.91
CA ASP A 646 -49.70 12.00 -15.63
C ASP A 646 -48.47 12.88 -15.92
N VAL A 647 -47.54 12.97 -14.98
CA VAL A 647 -46.25 13.68 -15.12
C VAL A 647 -45.33 12.99 -16.15
N ILE A 648 -45.27 11.66 -16.16
CA ILE A 648 -44.50 10.91 -17.15
C ILE A 648 -45.06 11.10 -18.57
N GLN A 649 -46.37 11.35 -18.71
CA GLN A 649 -47.04 11.59 -19.99
C GLN A 649 -46.87 13.03 -20.51
N SER A 650 -46.68 14.02 -19.64
CA SER A 650 -46.52 15.43 -20.04
C SER A 650 -45.12 15.76 -20.58
N ALA A 651 -44.13 14.87 -20.39
CA ALA A 651 -42.75 15.08 -20.78
C ALA A 651 -42.50 14.89 -22.30
N ARG A 652 -41.96 15.93 -22.97
CA ARG A 652 -41.72 15.95 -24.42
C ARG A 652 -40.60 15.01 -24.90
N ARG A 653 -39.58 14.77 -24.06
CA ARG A 653 -38.43 13.89 -24.37
C ARG A 653 -38.14 12.93 -23.20
N VAL A 654 -38.91 11.86 -23.09
CA VAL A 654 -38.70 10.80 -22.07
C VAL A 654 -37.42 9.99 -22.32
N ASP A 655 -36.81 10.15 -23.50
CA ASP A 655 -35.67 9.38 -24.02
C ASP A 655 -34.31 9.71 -23.39
N GLN A 656 -34.20 10.79 -22.62
CA GLN A 656 -32.94 11.32 -22.12
C GLN A 656 -33.04 11.54 -20.60
N ILE A 657 -32.57 10.57 -19.82
CA ILE A 657 -32.22 10.80 -18.42
C ILE A 657 -30.73 11.13 -18.40
N PHE A 658 -30.40 12.34 -17.95
CA PHE A 658 -29.02 12.75 -17.72
C PHE A 658 -28.59 12.35 -16.31
N ARG A 659 -27.36 11.84 -16.16
CA ARG A 659 -26.70 11.72 -14.85
C ARG A 659 -25.84 12.96 -14.66
N VAL A 660 -26.04 13.64 -13.55
CA VAL A 660 -25.40 14.92 -13.29
C VAL A 660 -24.54 14.84 -12.04
N ALA A 661 -23.24 15.09 -12.18
CA ALA A 661 -22.32 15.20 -11.05
C ALA A 661 -22.45 16.57 -10.38
N ALA A 662 -22.52 16.58 -9.05
CA ALA A 662 -22.49 17.80 -8.26
C ALA A 662 -21.13 17.96 -7.55
N GLY A 663 -20.61 19.18 -7.48
CA GLY A 663 -19.25 19.48 -6.98
C GLY A 663 -19.11 19.49 -5.45
N PRO A 664 -17.90 19.70 -4.90
CA PRO A 664 -17.61 19.64 -3.45
C PRO A 664 -18.11 20.84 -2.62
N SER A 665 -18.46 20.58 -1.34
CA SER A 665 -19.29 21.38 -0.40
C SER A 665 -18.58 22.52 0.36
N PHE A 666 -19.33 23.52 0.90
CA PHE A 666 -19.36 24.06 2.30
C PHE A 666 -19.94 25.51 2.38
N ALA A 667 -21.08 25.72 3.08
CA ALA A 667 -21.52 26.97 3.77
C ALA A 667 -22.84 26.74 4.58
N PRO A 668 -23.20 27.57 5.60
CA PRO A 668 -24.37 27.35 6.47
C PRO A 668 -25.66 28.03 6.00
N ARG A 669 -26.80 27.42 6.38
CA ARG A 669 -28.21 27.76 6.03
C ARG A 669 -28.58 29.25 6.18
N PRO A 670 -29.18 29.88 5.16
CA PRO A 670 -30.14 30.95 5.32
C PRO A 670 -31.57 30.38 5.45
N ASP A 671 -32.39 31.06 6.23
CA ASP A 671 -33.68 30.61 6.72
C ASP A 671 -34.73 30.34 5.64
N GLN A 672 -35.52 29.28 5.91
CA GLN A 672 -36.90 29.04 5.47
C GLN A 672 -37.28 29.33 4.00
N ASP A 673 -37.12 28.32 3.15
CA ASP A 673 -38.16 27.92 2.19
C ASP A 673 -37.96 26.44 1.79
N THR A 674 -38.82 25.57 2.32
CA THR A 674 -38.87 24.15 1.96
C THR A 674 -39.31 24.01 0.50
N PHE A 675 -38.38 23.70 -0.41
CA PHE A 675 -38.68 23.25 -1.78
C PHE A 675 -39.31 21.84 -1.77
N THR A 676 -40.54 21.74 -1.27
CA THR A 676 -41.45 20.62 -1.52
C THR A 676 -42.60 21.16 -2.36
N GLN A 677 -42.32 21.53 -3.61
CA GLN A 677 -43.38 21.78 -4.57
C GLN A 677 -43.79 20.45 -5.20
N SER A 678 -45.07 20.10 -5.03
CA SER A 678 -45.72 19.04 -5.80
C SER A 678 -45.61 19.36 -7.29
N ILE A 679 -45.36 18.35 -8.12
CA ILE A 679 -45.29 18.50 -9.57
C ILE A 679 -46.68 18.87 -10.08
N ASP A 680 -46.92 20.16 -10.25
CA ASP A 680 -48.14 20.65 -10.89
C ASP A 680 -47.96 20.64 -12.40
N GLY A 681 -49.04 20.34 -13.15
CA GLY A 681 -49.09 19.92 -14.56
C GLY A 681 -48.54 20.88 -15.65
N THR A 682 -47.47 21.62 -15.35
CA THR A 682 -46.69 22.43 -16.30
C THR A 682 -45.86 21.55 -17.25
N ARG A 683 -45.61 22.05 -18.46
CA ARG A 683 -44.94 21.31 -19.55
C ARG A 683 -43.47 21.00 -19.18
N ILE A 684 -43.16 19.73 -18.97
CA ILE A 684 -41.81 19.22 -18.68
C ILE A 684 -41.08 18.90 -19.99
N ASP A 685 -39.84 19.36 -20.12
CA ASP A 685 -39.02 19.11 -21.30
C ASP A 685 -38.07 17.93 -21.12
N ALA A 686 -37.50 17.73 -19.93
CA ALA A 686 -36.55 16.65 -19.63
C ALA A 686 -36.53 16.25 -18.14
N PHE A 687 -35.88 15.11 -17.84
CA PHE A 687 -35.58 14.66 -16.47
C PHE A 687 -34.08 14.43 -16.27
N ALA A 688 -33.58 14.68 -15.06
CA ALA A 688 -32.20 14.39 -14.65
C ALA A 688 -32.17 13.62 -13.33
N ILE A 689 -31.17 12.74 -13.16
CA ILE A 689 -30.86 12.09 -11.89
C ILE A 689 -29.58 12.70 -11.34
N VAL A 690 -29.65 13.23 -10.13
CA VAL A 690 -28.49 13.80 -9.43
C VAL A 690 -27.60 12.66 -8.91
N THR A 691 -26.33 12.66 -9.29
CA THR A 691 -25.33 11.67 -8.88
C THR A 691 -24.16 12.36 -8.18
N GLY A 692 -24.18 12.39 -6.86
CA GLY A 692 -23.12 12.90 -5.98
C GLY A 692 -23.73 13.54 -4.73
N GLN A 693 -22.94 14.06 -3.80
CA GLN A 693 -23.44 15.02 -2.80
C GLN A 693 -23.44 16.42 -3.43
N SER A 694 -24.53 17.16 -3.31
CA SER A 694 -24.76 18.39 -4.07
C SER A 694 -24.00 19.61 -3.53
N MET A 695 -23.62 20.52 -4.45
CA MET A 695 -23.16 21.90 -4.15
C MET A 695 -24.32 22.87 -3.86
N ALA A 696 -25.54 22.51 -4.27
CA ALA A 696 -26.74 23.28 -3.96
C ALA A 696 -27.42 22.67 -2.72
N ASP A 697 -27.66 23.49 -1.70
CA ASP A 697 -28.32 23.12 -0.44
C ASP A 697 -29.73 22.48 -0.61
N THR A 698 -30.26 22.42 -1.85
CA THR A 698 -31.62 21.98 -2.20
C THR A 698 -31.73 20.60 -2.86
N LEU A 699 -30.68 20.06 -3.48
CA LEU A 699 -30.72 18.79 -4.24
C LEU A 699 -29.88 17.68 -3.57
N GLN A 700 -30.35 16.45 -3.56
CA GLN A 700 -29.68 15.31 -2.91
C GLN A 700 -29.26 14.23 -3.91
N HIS A 701 -28.35 13.35 -3.48
CA HIS A 701 -27.98 12.17 -4.25
C HIS A 701 -29.23 11.34 -4.55
N ASN A 702 -29.41 10.92 -5.81
CA ASN A 702 -30.60 10.23 -6.34
C ASN A 702 -31.88 11.07 -6.47
N ASP A 703 -31.84 12.39 -6.25
CA ASP A 703 -32.99 13.23 -6.59
C ASP A 703 -33.29 13.15 -8.10
N ILE A 704 -34.57 12.99 -8.43
CA ILE A 704 -35.06 13.11 -9.80
C ILE A 704 -35.59 14.51 -9.98
N VAL A 705 -35.04 15.22 -10.96
CA VAL A 705 -35.33 16.62 -11.19
C VAL A 705 -36.06 16.78 -12.52
N ALA A 706 -37.24 17.42 -12.48
CA ALA A 706 -38.01 17.80 -13.66
C ALA A 706 -37.50 19.15 -14.17
N LEU A 707 -37.17 19.19 -15.47
CA LEU A 707 -36.54 20.33 -16.11
C LEU A 707 -37.45 20.93 -17.18
N LYS A 708 -37.59 22.25 -17.15
CA LYS A 708 -38.15 23.06 -18.24
C LYS A 708 -37.01 23.79 -18.95
N ILE A 709 -36.82 23.54 -20.23
CA ILE A 709 -35.72 24.13 -20.99
C ILE A 709 -36.08 25.58 -21.34
N LEU A 710 -35.18 26.51 -21.02
CA LEU A 710 -35.35 27.92 -21.37
C LEU A 710 -34.90 28.12 -22.82
N GLN A 711 -35.79 28.64 -23.67
CA GLN A 711 -35.46 29.01 -25.05
C GLN A 711 -34.99 30.46 -25.09
N GLY A 712 -34.03 30.77 -25.97
CA GLY A 712 -33.51 32.13 -26.17
C GLY A 712 -32.40 32.57 -25.20
N VAL A 713 -31.87 31.65 -24.38
CA VAL A 713 -30.73 31.94 -23.49
C VAL A 713 -29.42 31.67 -24.22
N THR A 714 -28.64 32.72 -24.47
CA THR A 714 -27.30 32.65 -25.05
C THR A 714 -26.28 32.97 -23.96
N LEU A 715 -25.50 31.98 -23.52
CA LEU A 715 -24.49 32.17 -22.49
C LEU A 715 -23.13 32.37 -23.15
N GLU A 716 -22.61 33.60 -23.10
CA GLU A 716 -21.29 33.93 -23.60
C GLU A 716 -20.21 33.71 -22.52
N SER A 717 -19.05 33.20 -22.93
CA SER A 717 -17.89 33.10 -22.05
C SER A 717 -17.32 34.50 -21.81
N LEU A 718 -17.26 34.94 -20.55
CA LEU A 718 -16.62 36.20 -20.16
C LEU A 718 -15.13 36.19 -20.56
N GLN A 719 -14.74 37.15 -21.39
CA GLN A 719 -13.33 37.54 -21.56
C GLN A 719 -12.92 38.37 -20.32
N GLU A 720 -11.65 38.29 -19.91
CA GLU A 720 -11.07 38.86 -18.68
C GLU A 720 -11.37 40.36 -18.41
N PRO A 721 -11.12 40.87 -17.18
CA PRO A 721 -12.02 41.78 -16.50
C PRO A 721 -11.73 43.25 -16.82
N ASP A 722 -12.60 43.88 -17.60
CA ASP A 722 -12.74 45.33 -17.51
C ASP A 722 -13.54 45.68 -16.25
N ALA A 723 -12.77 45.95 -15.20
CA ALA A 723 -13.23 46.65 -14.02
C ALA A 723 -13.71 48.05 -14.43
N GLN A 724 -15.01 48.21 -14.68
CA GLN A 724 -15.85 49.37 -14.35
C GLN A 724 -17.23 49.21 -15.00
N ALA A 725 -18.16 48.58 -14.28
CA ALA A 725 -19.59 48.69 -14.59
C ALA A 725 -20.38 48.87 -13.29
N ASN A 726 -20.17 50.01 -12.62
CA ASN A 726 -21.17 50.61 -11.73
C ASN A 726 -22.25 51.30 -12.59
N SER A 727 -22.87 50.56 -13.51
CA SER A 727 -24.10 50.96 -14.17
C SER A 727 -25.17 49.99 -13.69
N ALA A 728 -26.23 50.53 -13.08
CA ALA A 728 -27.39 49.76 -12.65
C ALA A 728 -27.79 48.77 -13.75
N LEU A 729 -27.63 47.47 -13.47
CA LEU A 729 -28.11 46.41 -14.33
C LEU A 729 -29.63 46.59 -14.50
N PRO A 730 -30.17 46.43 -15.73
CA PRO A 730 -31.62 46.40 -15.92
C PRO A 730 -32.23 45.28 -15.07
N SER A 731 -33.46 45.52 -14.59
CA SER A 731 -34.31 44.64 -13.79
C SER A 731 -33.76 43.21 -13.60
N VAL A 732 -33.06 43.01 -12.49
CA VAL A 732 -32.63 41.68 -12.05
C VAL A 732 -33.89 40.87 -11.77
N ILE A 733 -34.10 39.79 -12.52
CA ILE A 733 -35.10 38.79 -12.14
C ILE A 733 -34.44 37.94 -11.04
N GLU A 734 -34.84 38.16 -9.79
CA GLU A 734 -34.47 37.28 -8.68
C GLU A 734 -35.19 35.92 -8.83
N ASN A 735 -34.68 35.08 -9.74
CA ASN A 735 -35.17 33.72 -9.92
C ASN A 735 -34.14 32.71 -9.37
N ASP A 736 -34.29 32.42 -8.08
CA ASP A 736 -33.60 31.38 -7.35
C ASP A 736 -34.10 29.98 -7.79
N GLY A 737 -33.56 29.46 -8.90
CA GLY A 737 -33.93 28.11 -9.37
C GLY A 737 -33.53 27.72 -10.80
N ILE A 738 -32.74 28.55 -11.49
CA ILE A 738 -32.30 28.28 -12.86
C ILE A 738 -30.91 27.64 -12.86
N TYR A 739 -30.76 26.56 -13.62
CA TYR A 739 -29.54 25.77 -13.69
C TYR A 739 -29.06 25.62 -15.14
N VAL A 740 -27.75 25.59 -15.31
CA VAL A 740 -27.08 25.36 -16.60
C VAL A 740 -26.43 23.99 -16.58
N LEU A 741 -26.69 23.20 -17.62
CA LEU A 741 -26.07 21.89 -17.81
C LEU A 741 -24.83 22.04 -18.71
N ALA A 742 -23.65 21.77 -18.16
CA ALA A 742 -22.37 21.83 -18.86
C ALA A 742 -21.75 20.42 -19.02
N HIS A 743 -21.31 20.10 -20.24
CA HIS A 743 -20.54 18.88 -20.51
C HIS A 743 -19.10 19.07 -20.03
N ASN A 744 -18.58 18.13 -19.22
CA ASN A 744 -17.21 18.19 -18.73
C ASN A 744 -16.33 17.22 -19.54
N ASP A 745 -15.44 17.75 -20.38
CA ASP A 745 -14.63 16.95 -21.30
C ASP A 745 -13.49 16.16 -20.62
N TYR A 746 -13.27 16.34 -19.31
CA TYR A 746 -12.16 15.71 -18.57
C TYR A 746 -12.55 14.55 -17.65
N ILE A 747 -13.85 14.29 -17.46
CA ILE A 747 -14.36 13.16 -16.67
C ILE A 747 -15.14 12.27 -17.64
N ASP A 748 -14.76 10.99 -17.74
CA ASP A 748 -15.39 9.91 -18.52
C ASP A 748 -16.57 10.32 -19.42
N GLN A 749 -16.39 10.25 -20.74
CA GLN A 749 -17.20 10.62 -21.93
C GLN A 749 -18.76 10.73 -21.88
N LYS A 750 -19.43 10.88 -20.73
CA LYS A 750 -20.90 11.00 -20.55
C LYS A 750 -21.34 11.75 -19.28
N SER A 751 -20.45 12.45 -18.56
CA SER A 751 -20.82 13.18 -17.33
C SER A 751 -21.18 14.65 -17.60
N TYR A 752 -22.40 15.03 -17.21
CA TYR A 752 -22.86 16.42 -17.19
C TYR A 752 -22.71 17.01 -15.78
N THR A 753 -22.47 18.30 -15.68
CA THR A 753 -22.48 19.06 -14.42
C THR A 753 -23.59 20.10 -14.48
N MET A 754 -24.30 20.31 -13.37
CA MET A 754 -25.37 21.29 -13.28
C MET A 754 -24.93 22.39 -12.32
N LYS A 755 -24.96 23.64 -12.79
CA LYS A 755 -24.54 24.82 -12.03
C LYS A 755 -25.70 25.80 -11.92
N ARG A 756 -25.92 26.36 -10.73
CA ARG A 756 -26.93 27.39 -10.49
C ARG A 756 -26.47 28.73 -11.06
N VAL A 757 -27.34 29.43 -11.78
CA VAL A 757 -27.03 30.73 -12.39
C VAL A 757 -28.11 31.76 -12.04
N ARG A 758 -27.69 33.00 -11.82
CA ARG A 758 -28.55 34.19 -11.78
C ARG A 758 -28.68 34.75 -13.18
N ILE A 759 -29.88 35.07 -13.64
CA ILE A 759 -30.07 35.60 -15.00
C ILE A 759 -30.48 37.09 -14.93
N SER A 760 -29.83 37.90 -15.75
CA SER A 760 -30.20 39.29 -16.03
C SER A 760 -30.65 39.42 -17.49
N VAL A 761 -31.64 40.27 -17.74
CA VAL A 761 -32.13 40.54 -19.10
C VAL A 761 -31.42 41.78 -19.64
N LEU A 762 -30.75 41.64 -20.77
CA LEU A 762 -30.09 42.74 -21.48
C LEU A 762 -31.12 43.59 -22.22
N SER A 763 -30.75 44.83 -22.54
CA SER A 763 -31.62 45.81 -23.19
C SER A 763 -32.12 45.41 -24.58
N ASP A 764 -31.52 44.40 -25.21
CA ASP A 764 -31.94 43.81 -26.49
C ASP A 764 -32.88 42.59 -26.32
N GLY A 765 -33.28 42.27 -25.09
CA GLY A 765 -34.13 41.13 -24.75
C GLY A 765 -33.39 39.79 -24.61
N THR A 766 -32.07 39.76 -24.79
CA THR A 766 -31.26 38.55 -24.54
C THR A 766 -30.94 38.36 -23.06
N TRP A 767 -30.71 37.11 -22.64
CA TRP A 767 -30.56 36.74 -21.24
C TRP A 767 -29.08 36.47 -20.94
N ARG A 768 -28.50 37.21 -19.99
CA ARG A 768 -27.14 37.00 -19.48
C ARG A 768 -27.19 36.24 -18.16
N GLY A 769 -26.51 35.10 -18.09
CA GLY A 769 -26.38 34.31 -16.86
C GLY A 769 -25.06 34.57 -16.14
N ASP A 770 -25.13 35.00 -14.88
CA ASP A 770 -24.01 35.04 -13.94
C ASP A 770 -24.02 33.79 -13.05
N ILE A 771 -22.90 33.08 -12.94
CA ILE A 771 -22.81 31.93 -12.03
C ILE A 771 -22.83 32.45 -10.60
N SER A 772 -23.80 31.98 -9.80
CA SER A 772 -23.85 32.29 -8.37
C SER A 772 -22.63 31.67 -7.70
N ALA A 773 -21.80 32.51 -7.08
CA ALA A 773 -20.64 32.09 -6.33
C ALA A 773 -21.02 31.89 -4.87
N ASP A 774 -21.22 30.63 -4.48
CA ASP A 774 -21.28 30.25 -3.07
C ASP A 774 -19.88 29.80 -2.65
N ASN A 775 -19.00 30.77 -2.37
CA ASN A 775 -17.68 30.53 -1.76
C ASN A 775 -17.55 31.38 -0.48
N PRO A 776 -17.51 30.78 0.74
CA PRO A 776 -17.38 31.54 1.98
C PRO A 776 -15.94 31.94 2.35
N GLU A 777 -14.91 31.59 1.57
CA GLU A 777 -13.51 31.93 1.91
C GLU A 777 -13.02 33.30 1.40
N THR A 778 -13.83 34.06 0.67
CA THR A 778 -13.50 35.44 0.29
C THR A 778 -14.15 36.42 1.27
N SER A 779 -13.31 37.12 2.04
CA SER A 779 -13.68 38.29 2.85
C SER A 779 -14.65 39.21 2.12
N TRP A 780 -15.69 39.68 2.83
CA TRP A 780 -16.72 40.61 2.34
C TRP A 780 -16.09 41.73 1.51
N GLY A 781 -16.18 41.63 0.17
CA GLY A 781 -15.55 42.57 -0.76
C GLY A 781 -15.41 42.05 -2.19
N ASP A 782 -15.08 40.76 -2.38
CA ASP A 782 -14.81 40.21 -3.72
C ASP A 782 -15.89 39.20 -4.16
N ARG A 783 -16.76 39.64 -5.07
CA ARG A 783 -17.72 38.77 -5.78
C ARG A 783 -16.94 37.91 -6.79
N GLY A 784 -16.49 36.73 -6.38
CA GLY A 784 -15.69 35.83 -7.21
C GLY A 784 -16.51 35.22 -8.36
N LEU A 785 -16.19 35.57 -9.61
CA LEU A 785 -16.75 34.90 -10.79
C LEU A 785 -16.20 33.46 -10.89
N ILE A 786 -17.07 32.44 -10.89
CA ILE A 786 -16.69 31.13 -11.43
C ILE A 786 -16.71 31.26 -12.95
N GLN A 787 -15.54 31.20 -13.58
CA GLN A 787 -15.42 31.25 -15.03
C GLN A 787 -15.85 29.90 -15.63
N ILE A 788 -16.81 29.91 -16.56
CA ILE A 788 -16.97 28.82 -17.52
C ILE A 788 -15.65 28.77 -18.30
N ARG A 789 -14.93 27.65 -18.23
CA ARG A 789 -13.66 27.56 -18.96
C ARG A 789 -13.98 27.60 -20.45
N LYS A 790 -13.10 28.19 -21.25
CA LYS A 790 -13.24 28.28 -22.72
C LYS A 790 -13.48 26.90 -23.39
N THR A 791 -13.23 25.81 -22.67
CA THR A 791 -13.40 24.41 -23.07
C THR A 791 -14.74 23.79 -22.67
N ASP A 792 -15.54 24.39 -21.79
CA ASP A 792 -16.83 23.83 -21.34
C ASP A 792 -17.91 24.08 -22.41
N ARG A 793 -18.51 23.03 -23.00
CA ARG A 793 -19.67 23.16 -23.90
C ARG A 793 -20.97 23.23 -23.11
N ILE A 794 -21.60 24.39 -23.11
CA ILE A 794 -22.95 24.60 -22.55
C ILE A 794 -23.99 24.03 -23.53
N HIS A 795 -24.80 23.08 -23.07
CA HIS A 795 -25.81 22.45 -23.93
C HIS A 795 -27.16 23.18 -23.92
N PHE A 796 -27.67 23.54 -22.74
CA PHE A 796 -28.90 24.32 -22.56
C PHE A 796 -29.00 24.87 -21.13
N ALA A 797 -29.77 25.95 -20.97
CA ALA A 797 -30.24 26.42 -19.67
C ALA A 797 -31.62 25.80 -19.37
N ALA A 798 -31.85 25.39 -18.13
CA ALA A 798 -33.12 24.83 -17.70
C ALA A 798 -33.51 25.32 -16.30
N GLN A 799 -34.80 25.50 -16.10
CA GLN A 799 -35.37 25.74 -14.78
C GLN A 799 -35.77 24.40 -14.16
N VAL A 800 -35.43 24.22 -12.87
CA VAL A 800 -35.96 23.10 -12.09
C VAL A 800 -37.38 23.46 -11.68
N ILE A 801 -38.34 22.66 -12.14
CA ILE A 801 -39.77 22.90 -11.92
C ILE A 801 -40.42 21.85 -11.00
N GLY A 802 -39.65 20.86 -10.55
CA GLY A 802 -40.10 19.85 -9.59
C GLY A 802 -38.98 18.87 -9.22
N ILE A 803 -39.03 18.33 -8.00
CA ILE A 803 -38.06 17.36 -7.47
C ILE A 803 -38.84 16.19 -6.88
N VAL A 804 -38.44 14.96 -7.21
CA VAL A 804 -38.91 13.73 -6.56
C VAL A 804 -37.76 13.13 -5.77
N ARG A 805 -37.95 13.03 -4.45
CA ARG A 805 -36.98 12.42 -3.54
C ARG A 805 -37.33 10.96 -3.30
N SER A 806 -36.31 10.09 -3.37
CA SER A 806 -36.44 8.69 -2.96
C SER A 806 -36.42 8.64 -1.43
N ASN A 807 -37.56 8.33 -0.80
CA ASN A 807 -37.60 8.07 0.64
C ASN A 807 -36.94 6.72 0.94
N ASP A 808 -35.62 6.68 1.08
CA ASP A 808 -34.91 5.53 1.65
C ASP A 808 -34.91 5.63 3.19
N GLU A 809 -36.10 5.52 3.79
CA GLU A 809 -36.29 4.94 5.13
C GLU A 809 -37.56 4.07 5.08
N GLN A 810 -37.50 2.90 5.73
CA GLN A 810 -38.47 1.79 5.66
C GLN A 810 -39.97 2.20 5.67
N PRO A 811 -40.87 1.38 5.06
CA PRO A 811 -42.27 1.74 4.91
C PRO A 811 -43.02 1.64 6.25
N THR A 812 -43.39 2.79 6.83
CA THR A 812 -44.43 2.86 7.86
C THR A 812 -45.78 3.12 7.18
N PRO A 813 -46.83 2.31 7.44
CA PRO A 813 -48.12 2.50 6.80
C PRO A 813 -48.93 3.56 7.55
N VAL A 814 -49.15 4.74 6.96
CA VAL A 814 -50.11 5.72 7.51
C VAL A 814 -50.98 6.33 6.40
N ALA A 815 -52.27 5.97 6.52
CA ALA A 815 -53.51 6.64 6.12
C ALA A 815 -53.54 7.66 4.96
N LYS A 816 -54.46 7.39 4.02
CA LYS A 816 -55.13 8.36 3.15
C LYS A 816 -55.56 9.61 3.94
N GLN A 817 -55.09 10.79 3.55
CA GLN A 817 -55.75 12.06 3.84
C GLN A 817 -55.81 12.92 2.56
N GLU A 818 -56.94 13.62 2.44
CA GLU A 818 -57.55 14.16 1.24
C GLU A 818 -56.83 15.40 0.68
N LEU A 819 -56.83 15.53 -0.64
CA LEU A 819 -56.40 16.71 -1.39
C LEU A 819 -57.51 17.78 -1.34
N THR A 820 -57.24 18.93 -0.74
CA THR A 820 -58.07 20.13 -0.84
C THR A 820 -57.53 21.04 -1.94
N MET A 821 -58.41 21.44 -2.88
CA MET A 821 -58.08 22.45 -3.90
C MET A 821 -58.04 23.86 -3.30
N VAL A 822 -57.06 24.66 -3.73
CA VAL A 822 -57.12 26.13 -3.64
C VAL A 822 -56.94 26.69 -5.06
N PRO A 823 -57.78 27.64 -5.53
CA PRO A 823 -57.82 28.04 -6.94
C PRO A 823 -56.61 28.88 -7.37
N THR A 824 -56.23 28.69 -8.63
CA THR A 824 -55.32 29.52 -9.43
C THR A 824 -55.83 30.96 -9.59
N GLU A 825 -54.96 31.93 -9.29
CA GLU A 825 -54.96 33.33 -9.73
C GLU A 825 -53.57 33.88 -9.29
N GLN A 826 -52.69 34.47 -10.10
CA GLN A 826 -52.81 35.36 -11.25
C GLN A 826 -51.57 35.24 -12.17
N ASP A 827 -51.78 35.37 -13.49
CA ASP A 827 -50.73 35.71 -14.45
C ASP A 827 -50.16 37.11 -14.15
N PRO A 828 -48.84 37.33 -14.16
CA PRO A 828 -48.30 38.68 -14.12
C PRO A 828 -48.50 39.34 -15.48
N VAL A 829 -49.34 40.37 -15.47
CA VAL A 829 -49.56 41.33 -16.55
C VAL A 829 -48.25 42.07 -16.85
N PHE A 830 -47.89 42.13 -18.14
CA PHE A 830 -46.86 43.03 -18.65
C PHE A 830 -47.39 44.46 -18.65
N GLU A 831 -46.74 45.38 -17.95
CA GLU A 831 -46.86 46.81 -18.24
C GLU A 831 -45.61 47.29 -18.99
N GLU A 832 -45.84 47.86 -20.16
CA GLU A 832 -44.87 48.64 -20.94
C GLU A 832 -44.54 49.94 -20.19
N ASN A 833 -43.25 50.16 -19.94
CA ASN A 833 -42.56 51.45 -20.14
C ASN A 833 -41.05 51.28 -20.05
#